data_AF-A0A173TWY8-F1
#
_entry.id   AF-A0A173TWY8-F1
#
_cell.length_a   1.000
_cell.length_b   1.000
_cell.length_c   1.000
_cell.angle_alpha   90.00
_cell.angle_beta   90.00
_cell.angle_gamma   90.00
#
_symmetry.space_group_name_H-M   'P 1'
#
loop_
_entity.id
_entity.type
_entity.pdbx_description
1 polymer ?
#
loop_
_entity_poly.entity_id
_entity_poly.type
_entity_poly.pdbx_seq_one_letter_code
_entity_poly.pdbx_strand_id
1 'polypeptide(L)'
;MNGDVKTKIIKRNGEEVTFDLDKIINAITKANEEVTKIHQMNQYQIMAIAEKVADQVANSSHAVNVEDIQNMVETGIMEMRGYEVAQKYVRYRFKRELRRKSNTTDDGILSLLDNINEEVNQENSNKNPVINSTQRDYMAGEVSKDLSKRVLLPNEIIRAHEEGIIHFHDSDYFAQREHNCDLINLEDMLQNGTVISETLIEKPHSFFTACNVTTQIVAQVASNQYGGQSFTLAHLAPFVDISRKKLRKNVVKERKVIGESMDDAIIDKITEMRLYDEIKQGIQTIQYQLVTLMTCNGQAPFVTVFMYLDEVPEGQTRDDLALVIEEVLKQRIQGVKNEKGVWITPAFPKLIYALDDDNITPDSKYWHLTELAAKCTAKRMVPDYISAKVMRELKNGEVYPCMGCRSFLTVEDSQRNADGSHKFYGRFNQGVVTINLVDVACSSNGDMDKFWDILEERLELCHRALRCRHERLKGAVSDVAPILWQHGALARLKKGEKIDKLLYDGYSTISLGYAGLYEMCVRMTGKSHTSDEGKKFALKVMQKLNDKCNEWKAAENISYSVYGTPMESTTYKFAKCLQKRFGIIPGVTDKNYITNSYHVHVTEEIDAFSKLAFESEFQKLSPGGAISYIEVPNMQDNIPAVLSVMKFIYDNIMYAELNTKSDYCECCGYDGEIQIKEDESGKLIWECPNCGNTDQDHMFVARRTCGYIGTQFWNQGRTQEIKDRVLHL
;
A
#
# COMPACT_ATOMS: atom_id res chain seq x y z
N MET A 1 -13.28 -40.37 32.55
CA MET A 1 -13.34 -38.98 33.05
C MET A 1 -13.48 -38.11 31.82
N ASN A 2 -14.65 -37.51 31.57
CA ASN A 2 -14.82 -36.59 30.45
C ASN A 2 -14.21 -35.24 30.85
N GLY A 3 -13.00 -34.96 30.36
CA GLY A 3 -12.41 -33.63 30.42
C GLY A 3 -13.01 -32.76 29.32
N ASP A 4 -14.03 -31.97 29.66
CA ASP A 4 -14.50 -30.89 28.79
C ASP A 4 -13.42 -29.80 28.74
N VAL A 5 -12.54 -29.88 27.74
CA VAL A 5 -11.59 -28.81 27.43
C VAL A 5 -12.37 -27.69 26.75
N LYS A 6 -12.59 -26.57 27.46
CA LYS A 6 -13.28 -25.37 26.94
C LYS A 6 -12.42 -24.49 26.02
N THR A 7 -11.23 -24.95 25.65
CA THR A 7 -10.27 -24.18 24.84
C THR A 7 -10.76 -24.06 23.39
N LYS A 8 -10.67 -22.85 22.83
CA LYS A 8 -10.96 -22.60 21.42
C LYS A 8 -9.75 -22.95 20.54
N ILE A 9 -10.03 -23.49 19.37
CA ILE A 9 -9.04 -23.84 18.33
C ILE A 9 -9.42 -23.16 17.01
N ILE A 10 -8.43 -22.87 16.18
CA ILE A 10 -8.62 -22.20 14.89
C ILE A 10 -8.69 -23.25 13.79
N LYS A 11 -9.82 -23.29 13.07
CA LYS A 11 -9.96 -24.10 11.85
C LYS A 11 -9.19 -23.47 10.69
N ARG A 12 -8.99 -24.24 9.62
CA ARG A 12 -8.26 -23.81 8.41
C ARG A 12 -8.89 -22.61 7.68
N ASN A 13 -10.18 -22.36 7.87
CA ASN A 13 -10.93 -21.21 7.34
C ASN A 13 -10.88 -19.99 8.29
N GLY A 14 -10.06 -20.01 9.34
CA GLY A 14 -9.95 -18.95 10.33
C GLY A 14 -11.02 -18.97 11.42
N GLU A 15 -12.04 -19.82 11.30
CA GLU A 15 -13.14 -19.92 12.28
C GLU A 15 -12.64 -20.50 13.62
N GLU A 16 -12.91 -19.80 14.72
CA GLU A 16 -12.68 -20.31 16.06
C GLU A 16 -13.81 -21.24 16.53
N VAL A 17 -13.46 -22.45 16.96
CA VAL A 17 -14.42 -23.42 17.50
C VAL A 17 -13.92 -24.07 18.78
N THR A 18 -14.81 -24.62 19.59
CA THR A 18 -14.43 -25.39 20.78
C THR A 18 -13.73 -26.69 20.40
N PHE A 19 -12.64 -27.01 21.11
CA PHE A 19 -11.94 -28.28 20.97
C PHE A 19 -12.86 -29.47 21.28
N ASP A 20 -12.70 -30.55 20.52
CA ASP A 20 -13.50 -31.76 20.64
C ASP A 20 -12.59 -32.99 20.53
N LEU A 21 -12.40 -33.65 21.67
CA LEU A 21 -11.53 -34.82 21.83
C LEU A 21 -12.02 -36.03 21.01
N ASP A 22 -13.33 -36.20 20.86
CA ASP A 22 -13.91 -37.34 20.14
C ASP A 22 -13.52 -37.31 18.66
N LYS A 23 -13.30 -36.12 18.07
CA LYS A 23 -12.82 -36.01 16.68
C LYS A 23 -11.43 -36.63 16.49
N ILE A 24 -10.56 -36.53 17.50
CA ILE A 24 -9.22 -37.13 17.46
C ILE A 24 -9.32 -38.64 17.58
N ILE A 25 -10.07 -39.15 18.56
CA ILE A 25 -10.30 -40.59 18.76
C ILE A 25 -10.84 -41.22 17.48
N ASN A 26 -11.85 -40.60 16.87
CA ASN A 26 -12.47 -41.07 15.65
C ASN A 26 -11.50 -41.08 14.46
N ALA A 27 -10.61 -40.10 14.36
CA ALA A 27 -9.63 -40.02 13.28
C ALA A 27 -8.55 -41.11 13.42
N ILE A 28 -8.03 -41.32 14.64
CA ILE A 28 -7.04 -42.38 14.91
C ILE A 28 -7.67 -43.76 14.72
N THR A 29 -8.89 -43.97 15.22
CA THR A 29 -9.62 -45.25 15.10
C THR A 29 -9.82 -45.65 13.64
N LYS A 30 -10.23 -44.70 12.78
CA LYS A 30 -10.37 -44.97 11.34
C LYS A 30 -9.04 -45.34 10.66
N ALA A 31 -7.95 -44.68 11.03
CA ALA A 31 -6.62 -45.05 10.52
C ALA A 31 -6.17 -46.43 11.03
N ASN A 32 -6.52 -46.77 12.27
CA ASN A 32 -6.23 -48.04 12.92
C ASN A 32 -6.97 -49.22 12.27
N GLU A 33 -8.22 -49.01 11.85
CA GLU A 33 -9.00 -50.05 11.17
C GLU A 33 -8.46 -50.40 9.78
N GLU A 34 -7.67 -49.53 9.16
CA GLU A 34 -7.05 -49.75 7.84
C GLU A 34 -5.75 -50.57 7.88
N VAL A 35 -5.22 -50.87 9.07
CA VAL A 35 -4.03 -51.73 9.22
C VAL A 35 -4.42 -53.14 9.66
N THR A 36 -3.60 -54.12 9.32
CA THR A 36 -3.82 -55.52 9.74
C THR A 36 -3.81 -55.63 11.26
N LYS A 37 -4.62 -56.54 11.83
CA LYS A 37 -4.81 -56.70 13.29
C LYS A 37 -3.53 -56.74 14.14
N ILE A 38 -2.42 -57.27 13.60
CA ILE A 38 -1.13 -57.34 14.31
C ILE A 38 -0.46 -55.97 14.53
N HIS A 39 -0.80 -54.97 13.70
CA HIS A 39 -0.28 -53.60 13.77
C HIS A 39 -1.31 -52.61 14.34
N GLN A 40 -2.47 -53.10 14.79
CA GLN A 40 -3.50 -52.25 15.37
C GLN A 40 -3.14 -51.83 16.79
N MET A 41 -3.38 -50.57 17.09
CA MET A 41 -3.36 -50.02 18.44
C MET A 41 -4.64 -50.43 19.18
N ASN A 42 -4.52 -50.69 20.47
CA ASN A 42 -5.69 -50.94 21.31
C ASN A 42 -6.38 -49.62 21.71
N GLN A 43 -7.62 -49.72 22.22
CA GLN A 43 -8.40 -48.53 22.60
C GLN A 43 -7.72 -47.66 23.65
N TYR A 44 -6.98 -48.24 24.60
CA TYR A 44 -6.28 -47.47 25.63
C TYR A 44 -5.16 -46.62 25.03
N GLN A 45 -4.43 -47.14 24.03
CA GLN A 45 -3.40 -46.37 23.32
C GLN A 45 -4.01 -45.20 22.53
N ILE A 46 -5.15 -45.41 21.87
CA ILE A 46 -5.84 -44.36 21.12
C ILE A 46 -6.35 -43.26 22.07
N MET A 47 -6.95 -43.65 23.19
CA MET A 47 -7.44 -42.72 24.21
C MET A 47 -6.29 -41.91 24.81
N ALA A 48 -5.18 -42.56 25.17
CA ALA A 48 -4.01 -41.91 25.75
C ALA A 48 -3.39 -40.86 24.80
N ILE A 49 -3.40 -41.11 23.49
CA ILE A 49 -2.95 -40.11 22.50
C ILE A 49 -3.91 -38.92 22.48
N ALA A 50 -5.21 -39.16 22.44
CA ALA A 50 -6.20 -38.08 22.38
C ALA A 50 -6.16 -37.20 23.64
N GLU A 51 -6.03 -37.81 24.84
CA GLU A 51 -5.86 -37.10 26.10
C GLU A 51 -4.58 -36.28 26.12
N LYS A 52 -3.44 -36.84 25.67
CA LYS A 52 -2.17 -36.11 25.59
C LYS A 52 -2.27 -34.88 24.68
N VAL A 53 -2.95 -35.00 23.54
CA VAL A 53 -3.17 -33.86 22.63
C VAL A 53 -4.09 -32.82 23.27
N ALA A 54 -5.14 -33.25 23.98
CA ALA A 54 -6.02 -32.34 24.71
C ALA A 54 -5.27 -31.55 25.79
N ASP A 55 -4.38 -32.20 26.54
CA ASP A 55 -3.53 -31.54 27.53
C ASP A 55 -2.56 -30.53 26.88
N GLN A 56 -2.00 -30.86 25.72
CA GLN A 56 -1.13 -29.94 24.97
C GLN A 56 -1.89 -28.71 24.46
N VAL A 57 -3.14 -28.89 24.00
CA VAL A 57 -4.01 -27.79 23.56
C VAL A 57 -4.45 -26.94 24.75
N ALA A 58 -4.80 -27.56 25.88
CA ALA A 58 -5.24 -26.85 27.08
C ALA A 58 -4.12 -25.98 27.71
N ASN A 59 -2.86 -26.41 27.59
CA ASN A 59 -1.69 -25.69 28.09
C ASN A 59 -1.08 -24.71 27.08
N SER A 60 -1.69 -24.53 25.90
CA SER A 60 -1.21 -23.56 24.92
C SER A 60 -1.62 -22.14 25.32
N SER A 61 -0.71 -21.18 25.20
CA SER A 61 -0.97 -19.76 25.48
C SER A 61 -1.77 -19.05 24.38
N HIS A 62 -2.08 -19.73 23.28
CA HIS A 62 -2.86 -19.21 22.16
C HIS A 62 -3.80 -20.29 21.61
N ALA A 63 -4.82 -19.88 20.85
CA ALA A 63 -5.66 -20.83 20.13
C ALA A 63 -4.80 -21.64 19.14
N VAL A 64 -4.93 -22.97 19.18
CA VAL A 64 -4.10 -23.88 18.37
C VAL A 64 -4.77 -24.12 17.02
N ASN A 65 -4.02 -24.10 15.92
CA ASN A 65 -4.55 -24.42 14.61
C ASN A 65 -4.79 -25.93 14.46
N VAL A 66 -5.83 -26.30 13.70
CA VAL A 66 -6.14 -27.72 13.41
C VAL A 66 -4.97 -28.47 12.77
N GLU A 67 -4.10 -27.81 12.01
CA GLU A 67 -2.89 -28.44 11.43
C GLU A 67 -1.88 -28.84 12.52
N ASP A 68 -1.70 -27.98 13.52
CA ASP A 68 -0.77 -28.25 14.63
C ASP A 68 -1.32 -29.40 15.47
N ILE A 69 -2.64 -29.46 15.71
CA ILE A 69 -3.30 -30.60 16.37
C ILE A 69 -3.07 -31.89 15.58
N GLN A 70 -3.15 -31.87 14.25
CA GLN A 70 -2.89 -33.05 13.42
C GLN A 70 -1.43 -33.52 13.53
N ASN A 71 -0.48 -32.61 13.62
CA ASN A 71 0.93 -32.93 13.85
C ASN A 71 1.15 -33.54 15.25
N MET A 72 0.45 -33.03 16.28
CA MET A 72 0.48 -33.59 17.63
C MET A 72 -0.08 -35.02 17.65
N VAL A 73 -1.18 -35.29 16.94
CA VAL A 73 -1.75 -36.63 16.80
C VAL A 73 -0.78 -37.58 16.10
N GLU A 74 -0.18 -37.16 14.99
CA GLU A 74 0.83 -37.95 14.27
C GLU A 74 2.01 -38.33 15.17
N THR A 75 2.54 -37.34 15.90
CA THR A 75 3.62 -37.55 16.87
C THR A 75 3.21 -38.54 17.96
N GLY A 76 2.02 -38.39 18.53
CA GLY A 76 1.48 -39.29 19.54
C GLY A 76 1.33 -40.74 19.07
N ILE A 77 0.89 -40.95 17.81
CA ILE A 77 0.82 -42.30 17.21
C ILE A 77 2.22 -42.91 17.08
N MET A 78 3.20 -42.13 16.63
CA MET A 78 4.58 -42.59 16.46
C MET A 78 5.27 -42.93 17.80
N GLU A 79 5.05 -42.13 18.85
CA GLU A 79 5.58 -42.38 20.19
C GLU A 79 5.06 -43.69 20.79
N MET A 80 3.82 -44.06 20.48
CA MET A 80 3.22 -45.34 20.86
C MET A 80 3.65 -46.52 19.97
N ARG A 81 4.66 -46.31 19.10
CA ARG A 81 5.19 -47.29 18.14
C ARG A 81 4.17 -47.79 17.11
N GLY A 82 3.11 -47.01 16.84
CA GLY A 82 2.08 -47.32 15.86
C GLY A 82 2.45 -46.91 14.44
N TYR A 83 3.62 -47.31 13.93
CA TYR A 83 4.19 -46.78 12.68
C TYR A 83 3.28 -47.00 11.45
N GLU A 84 2.65 -48.17 11.34
CA GLU A 84 1.74 -48.49 10.25
C GLU A 84 0.44 -47.66 10.34
N VAL A 85 -0.06 -47.42 11.56
CA VAL A 85 -1.22 -46.56 11.82
C VAL A 85 -0.89 -45.11 11.50
N ALA A 86 0.31 -44.63 11.85
CA ALA A 86 0.79 -43.30 11.49
C ALA A 86 0.84 -43.13 9.97
N GLN A 87 1.40 -44.10 9.23
CA GLN A 87 1.38 -44.06 7.76
C GLN A 87 -0.04 -43.95 7.19
N LYS A 88 -0.99 -44.73 7.71
CA LYS A 88 -2.40 -44.65 7.28
C LYS A 88 -3.03 -43.31 7.62
N TYR A 89 -2.80 -42.80 8.82
CA TYR A 89 -3.28 -41.51 9.27
C TYR A 89 -2.74 -40.37 8.39
N VAL A 90 -1.43 -40.34 8.14
CA VAL A 90 -0.75 -39.35 7.27
C VAL A 90 -1.27 -39.46 5.84
N ARG A 91 -1.42 -40.66 5.29
CA ARG A 91 -1.92 -40.87 3.93
C ARG A 91 -3.39 -40.50 3.80
N TYR A 92 -4.21 -40.75 4.82
CA TYR A 92 -5.60 -40.31 4.89
C TYR A 92 -5.68 -38.79 4.97
N ARG A 93 -4.88 -38.14 5.83
CA ARG A 93 -4.72 -36.69 5.91
C ARG A 93 -4.34 -36.12 4.54
N PHE A 94 -3.30 -36.64 3.91
CA PHE A 94 -2.84 -36.22 2.58
C PHE A 94 -3.90 -36.40 1.50
N LYS A 95 -4.62 -37.54 1.48
CA LYS A 95 -5.73 -37.77 0.53
C LYS A 95 -6.92 -36.84 0.79
N ARG A 96 -7.25 -36.55 2.05
CA ARG A 96 -8.30 -35.59 2.42
C ARG A 96 -7.88 -34.17 2.12
N GLU A 97 -6.62 -33.84 2.32
CA GLU A 97 -6.01 -32.56 1.97
C GLU A 97 -6.03 -32.35 0.45
N LEU A 98 -5.64 -33.35 -0.34
CA LEU A 98 -5.76 -33.32 -1.81
C LEU A 98 -7.22 -33.17 -2.29
N ARG A 99 -8.15 -33.92 -1.68
CA ARG A 99 -9.59 -33.81 -2.01
C ARG A 99 -10.24 -32.52 -1.52
N ARG A 100 -9.69 -31.89 -0.49
CA ARG A 100 -10.18 -30.61 0.05
C ARG A 100 -9.44 -29.42 -0.52
N LYS A 101 -8.24 -29.58 -1.10
CA LYS A 101 -7.57 -28.56 -1.91
C LYS A 101 -8.39 -28.15 -3.15
N SER A 102 -9.41 -28.93 -3.54
CA SER A 102 -10.42 -28.48 -4.51
C SER A 102 -11.61 -27.73 -3.90
N ASN A 103 -11.80 -27.76 -2.57
CA ASN A 103 -12.97 -27.24 -1.84
C ASN A 103 -12.62 -26.20 -0.76
N THR A 104 -11.35 -25.94 -0.44
CA THR A 104 -10.94 -24.92 0.55
C THR A 104 -11.28 -23.50 0.09
N THR A 105 -11.35 -23.30 -1.22
CA THR A 105 -11.78 -22.04 -1.83
C THR A 105 -13.23 -21.74 -1.44
N ASP A 106 -14.11 -22.75 -1.45
CA ASP A 106 -15.52 -22.59 -1.06
C ASP A 106 -15.65 -22.22 0.43
N ASP A 107 -14.90 -22.89 1.31
CA ASP A 107 -14.89 -22.58 2.75
C ASP A 107 -14.33 -21.17 3.02
N GLY A 108 -13.28 -20.75 2.30
CA GLY A 108 -12.72 -19.41 2.36
C GLY A 108 -13.72 -18.35 1.91
N ILE A 109 -14.36 -18.57 0.76
CA ILE A 109 -15.43 -17.71 0.23
C ILE A 109 -16.60 -17.59 1.23
N LEU A 110 -17.06 -18.71 1.79
CA LEU A 110 -18.15 -18.70 2.77
C LEU A 110 -17.77 -17.92 4.04
N SER A 111 -16.54 -18.07 4.54
CA SER A 111 -16.06 -17.32 5.72
C SER A 111 -16.04 -15.80 5.51
N LEU A 112 -15.81 -15.36 4.26
CA LEU A 112 -15.85 -13.95 3.87
C LEU A 112 -17.29 -13.42 3.82
N LEU A 113 -18.19 -14.19 3.19
CA LEU A 113 -19.60 -13.82 3.07
C LEU A 113 -20.29 -13.69 4.43
N ASP A 114 -19.91 -14.53 5.39
CA ASP A 114 -20.43 -14.49 6.75
C ASP A 114 -19.70 -13.47 7.64
N ASN A 115 -18.72 -12.72 7.11
CA ASN A 115 -17.86 -11.75 7.84
C ASN A 115 -17.15 -12.32 9.07
N ILE A 116 -16.80 -13.61 9.07
CA ILE A 116 -16.20 -14.31 10.22
C ILE A 116 -14.67 -14.08 10.29
N ASN A 117 -14.03 -13.75 9.16
CA ASN A 117 -12.57 -13.65 9.07
C ASN A 117 -12.04 -12.24 9.45
N GLU A 118 -11.60 -12.06 10.71
CA GLU A 118 -11.03 -10.79 11.19
C GLU A 118 -9.77 -10.34 10.40
N GLU A 119 -8.94 -11.27 9.92
CA GLU A 119 -7.68 -10.94 9.21
C GLU A 119 -7.97 -10.23 7.89
N VAL A 120 -8.94 -10.73 7.12
CA VAL A 120 -9.35 -10.11 5.85
C VAL A 120 -10.14 -8.82 6.10
N ASN A 121 -10.96 -8.77 7.15
CA ASN A 121 -11.72 -7.57 7.51
C ASN A 121 -10.81 -6.39 7.91
N GLN A 122 -9.57 -6.65 8.34
CA GLN A 122 -8.61 -5.65 8.82
C GLN A 122 -7.35 -5.55 7.92
N GLU A 123 -7.38 -6.15 6.73
CA GLU A 123 -6.25 -6.14 5.79
C GLU A 123 -6.04 -4.75 5.17
N ASN A 124 -7.14 -4.07 4.80
CA ASN A 124 -7.13 -2.74 4.19
C ASN A 124 -8.16 -1.85 4.90
N SER A 125 -7.65 -0.83 5.62
CA SER A 125 -8.46 0.08 6.43
C SER A 125 -9.31 1.08 5.63
N ASN A 126 -9.37 0.95 4.30
CA ASN A 126 -10.22 1.78 3.46
C ASN A 126 -11.34 0.97 2.79
N LYS A 127 -11.43 -0.35 3.06
CA LYS A 127 -12.37 -1.26 2.40
C LYS A 127 -13.38 -1.83 3.39
N ASN A 128 -14.65 -1.50 3.23
CA ASN A 128 -15.70 -2.04 4.08
C ASN A 128 -16.06 -3.49 3.66
N PRO A 129 -15.82 -4.50 4.51
CA PRO A 129 -16.02 -5.92 4.16
C PRO A 129 -17.49 -6.28 3.96
N VAL A 130 -18.45 -5.53 4.52
CA VAL A 130 -19.88 -5.88 4.45
C VAL A 130 -20.51 -5.52 3.10
N ILE A 131 -19.91 -4.60 2.33
CA ILE A 131 -20.48 -4.11 1.08
C ILE A 131 -20.40 -5.20 -0.01
N ASN A 132 -21.49 -5.36 -0.78
CA ASN A 132 -21.58 -6.36 -1.86
C ASN A 132 -20.46 -6.26 -2.91
N SER A 133 -20.00 -5.07 -3.28
CA SER A 133 -18.88 -4.88 -4.21
C SER A 133 -17.58 -5.42 -3.62
N THR A 134 -17.29 -5.12 -2.35
CA THR A 134 -16.15 -5.68 -1.61
C THR A 134 -16.21 -7.20 -1.53
N GLN A 135 -17.38 -7.76 -1.20
CA GLN A 135 -17.57 -9.21 -1.11
C GLN A 135 -17.31 -9.92 -2.44
N ARG A 136 -17.79 -9.36 -3.56
CA ARG A 136 -17.50 -9.89 -4.90
C ARG A 136 -16.00 -9.87 -5.21
N ASP A 137 -15.32 -8.81 -4.83
CA ASP A 137 -13.88 -8.69 -5.00
C ASP A 137 -13.12 -9.72 -4.15
N TYR A 138 -13.49 -9.88 -2.88
CA TYR A 138 -12.89 -10.91 -2.02
C TYR A 138 -13.11 -12.33 -2.54
N MET A 139 -14.29 -12.63 -3.09
CA MET A 139 -14.54 -13.92 -3.74
C MET A 139 -13.61 -14.14 -4.93
N ALA A 140 -13.46 -13.14 -5.80
CA ALA A 140 -12.53 -13.21 -6.93
C ALA A 140 -11.07 -13.34 -6.47
N GLY A 141 -10.71 -12.61 -5.41
CA GLY A 141 -9.40 -12.63 -4.79
C GLY A 141 -9.03 -13.98 -4.22
N GLU A 142 -9.93 -14.66 -3.49
CA GLU A 142 -9.67 -16.00 -2.97
C GLU A 142 -9.52 -17.04 -4.08
N VAL A 143 -10.33 -16.96 -5.14
CA VAL A 143 -10.16 -17.82 -6.32
C VAL A 143 -8.80 -17.58 -6.97
N SER A 144 -8.38 -16.31 -7.08
CA SER A 144 -7.10 -15.93 -7.65
C SER A 144 -5.92 -16.41 -6.79
N LYS A 145 -5.98 -16.25 -5.46
CA LYS A 145 -4.97 -16.79 -4.53
C LYS A 145 -4.84 -18.31 -4.66
N ASP A 146 -5.96 -19.02 -4.75
CA ASP A 146 -5.96 -20.47 -4.92
C ASP A 146 -5.34 -20.91 -6.27
N LEU A 147 -5.71 -20.25 -7.37
CA LEU A 147 -5.09 -20.50 -8.69
C LEU A 147 -3.59 -20.17 -8.69
N SER A 148 -3.21 -19.07 -8.06
CA SER A 148 -1.83 -18.65 -7.87
C SER A 148 -1.01 -19.73 -7.17
N LYS A 149 -1.55 -20.28 -6.08
CA LYS A 149 -0.90 -21.36 -5.30
C LYS A 149 -0.90 -22.71 -6.00
N ARG A 150 -1.96 -23.10 -6.71
CA ARG A 150 -2.06 -24.46 -7.26
C ARG A 150 -1.48 -24.61 -8.65
N VAL A 151 -1.49 -23.54 -9.45
CA VAL A 151 -1.28 -23.62 -10.91
C VAL A 151 -0.25 -22.63 -11.40
N LEU A 152 -0.28 -21.37 -10.94
CA LEU A 152 0.48 -20.29 -11.60
C LEU A 152 1.89 -20.11 -11.03
N LEU A 153 2.09 -20.28 -9.73
CA LEU A 153 3.38 -20.06 -9.09
C LEU A 153 4.13 -21.39 -8.84
N PRO A 154 5.46 -21.41 -9.00
CA PRO A 154 6.29 -22.50 -8.54
C PRO A 154 6.15 -22.74 -7.02
N ASN A 155 6.16 -24.02 -6.61
CA ASN A 155 6.01 -24.43 -5.20
C ASN A 155 7.05 -23.79 -4.26
N GLU A 156 8.28 -23.54 -4.73
CA GLU A 156 9.31 -22.88 -3.92
C GLU A 156 8.93 -21.44 -3.53
N ILE A 157 8.33 -20.68 -4.45
CA ILE A 157 7.89 -19.30 -4.21
C ILE A 157 6.71 -19.28 -3.25
N ILE A 158 5.78 -20.23 -3.42
CA ILE A 158 4.61 -20.36 -2.54
C ILE A 158 5.06 -20.66 -1.11
N ARG A 159 5.94 -21.65 -0.92
CA ARG A 159 6.48 -21.98 0.41
C ARG A 159 7.17 -20.78 1.04
N ALA A 160 8.03 -20.08 0.29
CA ALA A 160 8.73 -18.92 0.79
C ALA A 160 7.79 -17.75 1.17
N HIS A 161 6.69 -17.56 0.42
CA HIS A 161 5.65 -16.59 0.76
C HIS A 161 4.84 -17.00 2.02
N GLU A 162 4.56 -18.30 2.19
CA GLU A 162 3.82 -18.83 3.35
C GLU A 162 4.68 -18.85 4.62
N GLU A 163 5.98 -19.08 4.50
CA GLU A 163 6.96 -19.09 5.60
C GLU A 163 7.48 -17.69 5.97
N GLY A 164 7.03 -16.65 5.25
CA GLY A 164 7.43 -15.26 5.47
C GLY A 164 8.89 -14.94 5.14
N ILE A 165 9.54 -15.74 4.29
CA ILE A 165 10.89 -15.51 3.76
C ILE A 165 10.86 -14.37 2.73
N ILE A 166 9.85 -14.41 1.86
CA ILE A 166 9.53 -13.35 0.91
C ILE A 166 8.05 -13.01 1.03
N HIS A 167 7.63 -11.93 0.38
CA HIS A 167 6.22 -11.62 0.16
C HIS A 167 5.97 -11.32 -1.31
N PHE A 168 5.34 -12.27 -1.99
CA PHE A 168 4.68 -12.04 -3.27
C PHE A 168 3.39 -11.24 -3.04
N HIS A 169 3.40 -9.94 -3.35
CA HIS A 169 2.25 -9.04 -3.18
C HIS A 169 1.06 -9.43 -4.07
N ASP A 170 -0.14 -8.91 -3.80
CA ASP A 170 -1.28 -8.92 -4.74
C ASP A 170 -1.57 -10.28 -5.42
N SER A 171 -1.38 -11.39 -4.69
CA SER A 171 -1.57 -12.75 -5.23
C SER A 171 -3.04 -13.06 -5.56
N ASP A 172 -3.95 -12.22 -5.05
CA ASP A 172 -5.37 -12.12 -5.29
C ASP A 172 -5.73 -11.43 -6.62
N TYR A 173 -4.78 -10.75 -7.28
CA TYR A 173 -4.94 -10.23 -8.65
C TYR A 173 -4.04 -10.95 -9.67
N PHE A 174 -3.15 -11.84 -9.21
CA PHE A 174 -2.16 -12.49 -10.07
C PHE A 174 -2.76 -13.47 -11.09
N ALA A 175 -3.96 -14.00 -10.85
CA ALA A 175 -4.67 -14.80 -11.84
C ALA A 175 -5.15 -13.97 -13.04
N GLN A 176 -5.25 -12.65 -12.91
CA GLN A 176 -5.49 -11.73 -13.99
C GLN A 176 -4.15 -11.31 -14.63
N ARG A 177 -4.19 -10.77 -15.86
CA ARG A 177 -2.98 -10.19 -16.51
C ARG A 177 -2.90 -8.69 -16.23
N GLU A 178 -3.00 -8.36 -14.96
CA GLU A 178 -2.97 -6.99 -14.46
C GLU A 178 -1.57 -6.60 -13.99
N HIS A 179 -1.31 -5.30 -14.01
CA HIS A 179 -0.09 -4.70 -13.51
C HIS A 179 -0.39 -3.90 -12.24
N ASN A 180 0.65 -3.37 -11.60
CA ASN A 180 0.54 -2.72 -10.30
C ASN A 180 0.03 -1.27 -10.41
N CYS A 181 0.95 -0.34 -10.58
CA CYS A 181 0.70 1.09 -10.47
C CYS A 181 1.22 1.84 -11.68
N ASP A 182 0.71 3.05 -11.90
CA ASP A 182 1.06 3.86 -13.07
C ASP A 182 1.13 5.38 -12.82
N LEU A 183 1.70 6.08 -13.81
CA LEU A 183 1.52 7.50 -14.02
C LEU A 183 0.60 7.70 -15.23
N ILE A 184 -0.63 8.16 -15.03
CA ILE A 184 -1.60 8.34 -16.11
C ILE A 184 -1.14 9.45 -17.05
N ASN A 185 -1.10 9.18 -18.35
CA ASN A 185 -0.85 10.20 -19.36
C ASN A 185 -2.10 11.04 -19.67
N LEU A 186 -2.56 11.81 -18.67
CA LEU A 186 -3.73 12.69 -18.84
C LEU A 186 -3.52 13.73 -19.94
N GLU A 187 -2.31 14.22 -20.17
CA GLU A 187 -2.05 15.15 -21.27
C GLU A 187 -2.47 14.52 -22.60
N ASP A 188 -1.95 13.33 -22.93
CA ASP A 188 -2.32 12.64 -24.17
C ASP A 188 -3.84 12.38 -24.26
N MET A 189 -4.45 11.88 -23.18
CA MET A 189 -5.88 11.55 -23.18
C MET A 189 -6.77 12.78 -23.36
N LEU A 190 -6.44 13.90 -22.70
CA LEU A 190 -7.26 15.12 -22.75
C LEU A 190 -6.99 15.94 -24.02
N GLN A 191 -5.78 15.90 -24.58
CA GLN A 191 -5.46 16.64 -25.80
C GLN A 191 -5.90 15.90 -27.08
N ASN A 192 -5.73 14.58 -27.14
CA ASN A 192 -5.99 13.77 -28.34
C ASN A 192 -7.34 13.04 -28.30
N GLY A 193 -8.08 13.18 -27.20
CA GLY A 193 -9.30 12.41 -26.94
C GLY A 193 -9.01 10.99 -26.45
N THR A 194 -10.00 10.38 -25.82
CA THR A 194 -9.92 9.02 -25.26
C THR A 194 -11.24 8.27 -25.46
N VAL A 195 -11.26 6.97 -25.20
CA VAL A 195 -12.48 6.16 -25.25
C VAL A 195 -12.70 5.56 -23.88
N ILE A 196 -13.86 5.84 -23.29
CA ILE A 196 -14.31 5.28 -22.02
C ILE A 196 -15.61 4.52 -22.28
N SER A 197 -15.65 3.24 -21.91
CA SER A 197 -16.83 2.40 -22.11
C SER A 197 -17.40 2.49 -23.53
N GLU A 198 -16.52 2.31 -24.52
CA GLU A 198 -16.84 2.38 -25.97
C GLU A 198 -17.30 3.76 -26.48
N THR A 199 -17.29 4.79 -25.63
CA THR A 199 -17.68 6.14 -25.99
C THR A 199 -16.47 7.03 -26.21
N LEU A 200 -16.36 7.64 -27.39
CA LEU A 200 -15.32 8.61 -27.70
C LEU A 200 -15.58 9.92 -26.92
N ILE A 201 -14.58 10.31 -26.13
CA ILE A 201 -14.52 11.59 -25.45
C ILE A 201 -13.52 12.45 -26.22
N GLU A 202 -14.01 13.52 -26.83
CA GLU A 202 -13.19 14.51 -27.52
C GLU A 202 -12.48 15.43 -26.52
N LYS A 203 -11.52 16.23 -27.03
CA LYS A 203 -10.80 17.22 -26.24
C LYS A 203 -11.77 18.14 -25.48
N PRO A 204 -11.66 18.27 -24.14
CA PRO A 204 -12.52 19.15 -23.37
C PRO A 204 -12.45 20.62 -23.81
N HIS A 205 -13.60 21.29 -23.81
CA HIS A 205 -13.73 22.71 -24.18
C HIS A 205 -13.89 23.64 -22.98
N SER A 206 -13.57 23.15 -21.78
CA SER A 206 -13.49 23.94 -20.54
C SER A 206 -12.72 23.16 -19.48
N PHE A 207 -12.16 23.87 -18.50
CA PHE A 207 -11.53 23.30 -17.30
C PHE A 207 -12.48 22.39 -16.54
N PHE A 208 -13.72 22.83 -16.31
CA PHE A 208 -14.73 22.00 -15.63
C PHE A 208 -14.98 20.66 -16.35
N THR A 209 -15.10 20.67 -17.68
CA THR A 209 -15.25 19.43 -18.46
C THR A 209 -14.00 18.56 -18.36
N ALA A 210 -12.80 19.14 -18.38
CA ALA A 210 -11.55 18.39 -18.22
C ALA A 210 -11.49 17.71 -16.84
N CYS A 211 -11.86 18.39 -15.76
CA CYS A 211 -11.96 17.81 -14.42
C CYS A 211 -12.89 16.59 -14.37
N ASN A 212 -14.07 16.68 -15.00
CA ASN A 212 -15.07 15.62 -15.02
C ASN A 212 -14.66 14.42 -15.89
N VAL A 213 -13.87 14.64 -16.94
CA VAL A 213 -13.27 13.54 -17.74
C VAL A 213 -12.14 12.87 -16.96
N THR A 214 -11.30 13.65 -16.26
CA THR A 214 -10.20 13.11 -15.44
C THR A 214 -10.69 12.14 -14.37
N THR A 215 -11.77 12.44 -13.66
CA THR A 215 -12.33 11.54 -12.65
C THR A 215 -12.85 10.24 -13.25
N GLN A 216 -13.45 10.29 -14.43
CA GLN A 216 -13.88 9.10 -15.17
C GLN A 216 -12.68 8.24 -15.60
N ILE A 217 -11.61 8.88 -16.10
CA ILE A 217 -10.36 8.19 -16.44
C ILE A 217 -9.79 7.49 -15.21
N VAL A 218 -9.66 8.20 -14.09
CA VAL A 218 -9.09 7.66 -12.84
C VAL A 218 -9.87 6.44 -12.34
N ALA A 219 -11.21 6.48 -12.36
CA ALA A 219 -12.03 5.35 -11.94
C ALA A 219 -11.85 4.12 -12.85
N GLN A 220 -11.71 4.34 -14.15
CA GLN A 220 -11.54 3.27 -15.14
C GLN A 220 -10.14 2.67 -15.10
N VAL A 221 -9.10 3.49 -14.98
CA VAL A 221 -7.71 3.02 -14.81
C VAL A 221 -7.58 2.18 -13.54
N ALA A 222 -8.10 2.65 -12.39
CA ALA A 222 -8.10 1.87 -11.16
C ALA A 222 -8.81 0.51 -11.27
N SER A 223 -9.79 0.39 -12.17
CA SER A 223 -10.53 -0.87 -12.34
C SER A 223 -9.84 -1.88 -13.27
N ASN A 224 -8.66 -1.54 -13.80
CA ASN A 224 -7.87 -2.38 -14.73
C ASN A 224 -6.43 -2.63 -14.23
N GLN A 225 -6.18 -2.34 -12.97
CA GLN A 225 -4.92 -2.57 -12.26
C GLN A 225 -5.21 -2.79 -10.78
N TYR A 226 -4.26 -3.37 -10.04
CA TYR A 226 -4.45 -3.65 -8.61
C TYR A 226 -3.79 -2.62 -7.68
N GLY A 227 -2.95 -1.73 -8.22
CA GLY A 227 -2.22 -0.72 -7.44
C GLY A 227 -2.74 0.71 -7.61
N GLY A 228 -2.02 1.65 -7.01
CA GLY A 228 -2.34 3.07 -7.09
C GLY A 228 -1.98 3.71 -8.42
N GLN A 229 -2.61 4.81 -8.75
CA GLN A 229 -2.30 5.62 -9.93
C GLN A 229 -1.97 7.06 -9.53
N SER A 230 -1.26 7.78 -10.38
CA SER A 230 -0.97 9.20 -10.14
C SER A 230 -1.21 10.04 -11.38
N PHE A 231 -1.68 11.27 -11.16
CA PHE A 231 -1.79 12.27 -12.21
C PHE A 231 -1.34 13.65 -11.71
N THR A 232 -1.01 14.55 -12.62
CA THR A 232 -0.62 15.94 -12.31
C THR A 232 -1.71 16.94 -12.67
N LEU A 233 -1.83 18.01 -11.87
CA LEU A 233 -2.64 19.17 -12.20
C LEU A 233 -2.07 19.97 -13.38
N ALA A 234 -0.79 19.82 -13.69
CA ALA A 234 -0.16 20.47 -14.85
C ALA A 234 -0.87 20.11 -16.17
N HIS A 235 -1.34 18.87 -16.31
CA HIS A 235 -2.09 18.42 -17.49
C HIS A 235 -3.49 19.06 -17.61
N LEU A 236 -4.02 19.63 -16.52
CA LEU A 236 -5.30 20.35 -16.49
C LEU A 236 -5.15 21.86 -16.69
N ALA A 237 -3.99 22.43 -16.34
CA ALA A 237 -3.76 23.88 -16.41
C ALA A 237 -4.04 24.51 -17.79
N PRO A 238 -3.71 23.87 -18.94
CA PRO A 238 -4.04 24.43 -20.26
C PRO A 238 -5.54 24.67 -20.49
N PHE A 239 -6.42 23.93 -19.81
CA PHE A 239 -7.87 24.08 -19.95
C PHE A 239 -8.42 25.30 -19.22
N VAL A 240 -7.65 25.90 -18.30
CA VAL A 240 -8.01 27.17 -17.63
C VAL A 240 -8.09 28.30 -18.66
N ASP A 241 -7.09 28.44 -19.53
CA ASP A 241 -7.10 29.46 -20.59
C ASP A 241 -8.20 29.21 -21.65
N ILE A 242 -8.52 27.94 -21.93
CA ILE A 242 -9.66 27.59 -22.79
C ILE A 242 -10.96 28.11 -22.17
N SER A 243 -11.17 27.90 -20.86
CA SER A 243 -12.31 28.46 -20.13
C SER A 243 -12.28 29.97 -20.09
N ARG A 244 -11.15 30.61 -19.81
CA ARG A 244 -10.99 32.06 -19.82
C ARG A 244 -11.45 32.67 -21.14
N LYS A 245 -10.96 32.15 -22.26
CA LYS A 245 -11.33 32.61 -23.61
C LYS A 245 -12.82 32.40 -23.90
N LYS A 246 -13.40 31.28 -23.47
CA LYS A 246 -14.82 30.98 -23.63
C LYS A 246 -15.70 31.93 -22.78
N LEU A 247 -15.34 32.13 -21.52
CA LEU A 247 -16.04 33.00 -20.58
C LEU A 247 -15.98 34.46 -21.04
N ARG A 248 -14.81 34.95 -21.47
CA ARG A 248 -14.66 36.30 -22.03
C ARG A 248 -15.58 36.53 -23.23
N LYS A 249 -15.66 35.57 -24.16
CA LYS A 249 -16.60 35.62 -25.30
C LYS A 249 -18.06 35.70 -24.84
N ASN A 250 -18.44 34.95 -23.81
CA ASN A 250 -19.80 34.99 -23.26
C ASN A 250 -20.10 36.35 -22.61
N VAL A 251 -19.20 36.88 -21.79
CA VAL A 251 -19.35 38.21 -21.17
C VAL A 251 -19.48 39.30 -22.24
N VAL A 252 -18.64 39.27 -23.28
CA VAL A 252 -18.73 40.20 -24.42
C VAL A 252 -20.09 40.09 -25.12
N LYS A 253 -20.59 38.87 -25.35
CA LYS A 253 -21.90 38.64 -25.97
C LYS A 253 -23.04 39.18 -25.10
N GLU A 254 -23.03 38.87 -23.80
CA GLU A 254 -24.03 39.32 -22.84
C GLU A 254 -24.09 40.85 -22.79
N ARG A 255 -22.94 41.52 -22.64
CA ARG A 255 -22.86 42.99 -22.56
C ARG A 255 -23.34 43.67 -23.84
N LYS A 256 -23.03 43.11 -25.01
CA LYS A 256 -23.57 43.58 -26.29
C LYS A 256 -25.09 43.49 -26.37
N VAL A 257 -25.69 42.43 -25.84
CA VAL A 257 -27.15 42.22 -25.86
C VAL A 257 -27.88 43.23 -24.97
N ILE A 258 -27.31 43.55 -23.81
CA ILE A 258 -27.92 44.48 -22.84
C ILE A 258 -27.53 45.95 -23.04
N GLY A 259 -26.66 46.25 -24.01
CA GLY A 259 -26.22 47.63 -24.32
C GLY A 259 -25.26 48.23 -23.29
N GLU A 260 -24.53 47.40 -22.56
CA GLU A 260 -23.59 47.81 -21.51
C GLU A 260 -22.19 48.17 -22.06
N SER A 261 -21.39 48.87 -21.25
CA SER A 261 -20.03 49.30 -21.64
C SER A 261 -19.15 48.13 -22.10
N MET A 262 -18.43 48.29 -23.21
CA MET A 262 -17.48 47.31 -23.75
C MET A 262 -16.04 47.52 -23.25
N ASP A 263 -15.87 48.13 -22.07
CA ASP A 263 -14.57 48.31 -21.42
C ASP A 263 -13.91 46.97 -21.08
N ASP A 264 -12.71 46.76 -21.63
CA ASP A 264 -11.94 45.53 -21.48
C ASP A 264 -11.60 45.23 -20.01
N ALA A 265 -11.34 46.24 -19.18
CA ALA A 265 -11.02 46.04 -17.77
C ALA A 265 -12.21 45.46 -16.99
N ILE A 266 -13.44 45.90 -17.31
CA ILE A 266 -14.68 45.37 -16.71
C ILE A 266 -14.90 43.94 -17.20
N ILE A 267 -14.70 43.69 -18.50
CA ILE A 267 -14.88 42.36 -19.10
C ILE A 267 -13.89 41.36 -18.49
N ASP A 268 -12.62 41.74 -18.33
CA ASP A 268 -11.59 40.89 -17.74
C ASP A 268 -11.90 40.59 -16.27
N LYS A 269 -12.30 41.59 -15.49
CA LYS A 269 -12.69 41.38 -14.09
C LYS A 269 -13.85 40.39 -13.95
N ILE A 270 -14.89 40.51 -14.77
CA ILE A 270 -16.02 39.57 -14.76
C ILE A 270 -15.59 38.18 -15.25
N THR A 271 -14.71 38.13 -16.25
CA THR A 271 -14.17 36.88 -16.81
C THR A 271 -13.39 36.11 -15.75
N GLU A 272 -12.44 36.76 -15.08
CA GLU A 272 -11.61 36.12 -14.04
C GLU A 272 -12.45 35.71 -12.82
N MET A 273 -13.45 36.50 -12.44
CA MET A 273 -14.39 36.11 -11.38
C MET A 273 -15.15 34.82 -11.73
N ARG A 274 -15.70 34.73 -12.94
CA ARG A 274 -16.39 33.51 -13.42
C ARG A 274 -15.43 32.34 -13.64
N LEU A 275 -14.18 32.62 -14.02
CA LEU A 275 -13.15 31.60 -14.19
C LEU A 275 -12.79 30.97 -12.85
N TYR A 276 -12.63 31.79 -11.81
CA TYR A 276 -12.38 31.30 -10.45
C TYR A 276 -13.54 30.43 -9.95
N ASP A 277 -14.80 30.81 -10.22
CA ASP A 277 -15.97 29.99 -9.91
C ASP A 277 -15.94 28.64 -10.66
N GLU A 278 -15.54 28.62 -11.94
CA GLU A 278 -15.40 27.38 -12.72
C GLU A 278 -14.28 26.48 -12.18
N ILE A 279 -13.13 27.06 -11.80
CA ILE A 279 -12.01 26.33 -11.18
C ILE A 279 -12.47 25.67 -9.87
N LYS A 280 -13.15 26.44 -9.01
CA LYS A 280 -13.72 25.94 -7.76
C LYS A 280 -14.67 24.76 -7.96
N GLN A 281 -15.57 24.86 -8.93
CA GLN A 281 -16.50 23.77 -9.26
C GLN A 281 -15.78 22.55 -9.84
N GLY A 282 -14.77 22.75 -10.68
CA GLY A 282 -13.98 21.68 -11.28
C GLY A 282 -13.18 20.90 -10.24
N ILE A 283 -12.47 21.60 -9.35
CA ILE A 283 -11.73 20.99 -8.24
C ILE A 283 -12.66 20.30 -7.25
N GLN A 284 -13.81 20.90 -6.95
CA GLN A 284 -14.83 20.25 -6.11
C GLN A 284 -15.33 18.95 -6.73
N THR A 285 -15.54 18.94 -8.05
CA THR A 285 -15.93 17.72 -8.76
C THR A 285 -14.87 16.63 -8.61
N ILE A 286 -13.58 16.96 -8.75
CA ILE A 286 -12.48 16.01 -8.51
C ILE A 286 -12.52 15.48 -7.08
N GLN A 287 -12.56 16.36 -6.07
CA GLN A 287 -12.54 15.95 -4.67
C GLN A 287 -13.72 15.03 -4.31
N TYR A 288 -14.94 15.39 -4.71
CA TYR A 288 -16.10 14.60 -4.38
C TYR A 288 -16.13 13.28 -5.16
N GLN A 289 -15.89 13.30 -6.47
CA GLN A 289 -15.99 12.08 -7.27
C GLN A 289 -14.89 11.08 -6.93
N LEU A 290 -13.66 11.51 -6.64
CA LEU A 290 -12.60 10.60 -6.22
C LEU A 290 -12.83 9.95 -4.84
N VAL A 291 -13.72 10.51 -4.02
CA VAL A 291 -14.11 9.93 -2.72
C VAL A 291 -15.39 9.09 -2.83
N THR A 292 -16.29 9.41 -3.77
CA THR A 292 -17.63 8.80 -3.87
C THR A 292 -17.78 7.77 -4.99
N LEU A 293 -16.91 7.79 -6.01
CA LEU A 293 -16.87 6.75 -7.03
C LEU A 293 -16.27 5.48 -6.43
N MET A 294 -16.88 4.34 -6.73
CA MET A 294 -16.33 3.03 -6.42
C MET A 294 -15.74 2.40 -7.68
N THR A 295 -14.61 1.73 -7.50
CA THR A 295 -13.98 0.90 -8.53
C THR A 295 -14.52 -0.52 -8.46
N CYS A 296 -14.08 -1.41 -9.35
CA CYS A 296 -14.54 -2.80 -9.38
C CYS A 296 -14.31 -3.56 -8.06
N ASN A 297 -13.32 -3.15 -7.27
CA ASN A 297 -12.99 -3.78 -5.99
C ASN A 297 -13.83 -3.27 -4.80
N GLY A 298 -14.75 -2.33 -5.02
CA GLY A 298 -15.62 -1.79 -3.96
C GLY A 298 -15.01 -0.68 -3.12
N GLN A 299 -13.87 -0.13 -3.53
CA GLN A 299 -13.22 1.01 -2.86
C GLN A 299 -13.17 2.25 -3.77
N ALA A 300 -13.07 3.43 -3.14
CA ALA A 300 -12.60 4.64 -3.81
C ALA A 300 -11.23 4.40 -4.48
N PRO A 301 -10.99 4.98 -5.66
CA PRO A 301 -9.74 4.75 -6.40
C PRO A 301 -8.53 5.20 -5.59
N PHE A 302 -7.52 4.34 -5.52
CA PHE A 302 -6.21 4.69 -4.97
C PHE A 302 -5.50 5.65 -5.92
N VAL A 303 -5.58 6.95 -5.65
CA VAL A 303 -5.06 7.99 -6.54
C VAL A 303 -4.27 9.07 -5.80
N THR A 304 -3.19 9.49 -6.45
CA THR A 304 -2.31 10.59 -6.04
C THR A 304 -2.42 11.75 -7.03
N VAL A 305 -2.56 12.97 -6.50
CA VAL A 305 -2.54 14.21 -7.26
C VAL A 305 -1.21 14.91 -7.01
N PHE A 306 -0.46 15.13 -8.09
CA PHE A 306 0.80 15.84 -8.08
C PHE A 306 0.61 17.33 -8.40
N MET A 307 1.29 18.15 -7.61
CA MET A 307 1.22 19.61 -7.66
C MET A 307 2.64 20.16 -7.77
N TYR A 308 3.06 20.45 -9.00
CA TYR A 308 4.39 21.00 -9.26
C TYR A 308 4.34 22.09 -10.33
N LEU A 309 4.78 23.29 -9.96
CA LEU A 309 4.68 24.50 -10.79
C LEU A 309 5.59 24.47 -12.02
N ASP A 310 6.76 23.84 -11.92
CA ASP A 310 7.76 23.80 -13.01
C ASP A 310 7.45 22.75 -14.08
N GLU A 311 6.39 21.94 -13.93
CA GLU A 311 5.90 21.06 -15.01
C GLU A 311 5.31 21.85 -16.19
N VAL A 312 4.94 23.11 -15.97
CA VAL A 312 4.48 24.01 -17.02
C VAL A 312 5.42 25.21 -17.18
N PRO A 313 5.57 25.75 -18.40
CA PRO A 313 6.40 26.92 -18.63
C PRO A 313 5.97 28.12 -17.78
N GLU A 314 6.94 28.95 -17.41
CA GLU A 314 6.66 30.24 -16.76
C GLU A 314 5.71 31.11 -17.59
N GLY A 315 4.92 31.92 -16.89
CA GLY A 315 3.92 32.81 -17.46
C GLY A 315 2.50 32.44 -17.08
N GLN A 316 1.54 32.75 -17.94
CA GLN A 316 0.11 32.62 -17.62
C GLN A 316 -0.29 31.18 -17.25
N THR A 317 0.26 30.16 -17.90
CA THR A 317 -0.09 28.76 -17.60
C THR A 317 0.39 28.33 -16.21
N ARG A 318 1.56 28.82 -15.76
CA ARG A 318 2.04 28.58 -14.38
C ARG A 318 1.19 29.32 -13.35
N ASP A 319 0.78 30.55 -13.66
CA ASP A 319 -0.14 31.31 -12.79
C ASP A 319 -1.52 30.64 -12.71
N ASP A 320 -2.00 30.07 -13.81
CA ASP A 320 -3.24 29.28 -13.85
C ASP A 320 -3.10 28.00 -13.03
N LEU A 321 -1.97 27.29 -13.13
CA LEU A 321 -1.69 26.11 -12.31
C LEU A 321 -1.63 26.46 -10.83
N ALA A 322 -1.00 27.59 -10.46
CA ALA A 322 -0.95 28.07 -9.08
C ALA A 322 -2.37 28.29 -8.50
N LEU A 323 -3.28 28.90 -9.27
CA LEU A 323 -4.69 29.07 -8.87
C LEU A 323 -5.40 27.73 -8.65
N VAL A 324 -5.13 26.75 -9.52
CA VAL A 324 -5.69 25.40 -9.40
C VAL A 324 -5.16 24.68 -8.15
N ILE A 325 -3.86 24.78 -7.87
CA ILE A 325 -3.23 24.24 -6.65
C ILE A 325 -3.80 24.91 -5.39
N GLU A 326 -3.93 26.23 -5.40
CA GLU A 326 -4.51 26.99 -4.29
C GLU A 326 -5.91 26.49 -3.94
N GLU A 327 -6.75 26.27 -4.95
CA GLU A 327 -8.11 25.80 -4.76
C GLU A 327 -8.16 24.35 -4.25
N VAL A 328 -7.28 23.46 -4.74
CA VAL A 328 -7.13 22.09 -4.21
C VAL A 328 -6.80 22.11 -2.72
N LEU A 329 -5.83 22.94 -2.31
CA LEU A 329 -5.43 23.05 -0.90
C LEU A 329 -6.55 23.64 -0.03
N LYS A 330 -7.25 24.69 -0.50
CA LYS A 330 -8.40 25.29 0.21
C LYS A 330 -9.50 24.26 0.48
N GLN A 331 -9.90 23.49 -0.53
CA GLN A 331 -10.95 22.48 -0.37
C GLN A 331 -10.50 21.28 0.45
N ARG A 332 -9.22 20.89 0.35
CA ARG A 332 -8.66 19.86 1.23
C ARG A 332 -8.68 20.29 2.70
N ILE A 333 -8.27 21.52 3.02
CA ILE A 333 -8.33 22.10 4.37
C ILE A 333 -9.75 22.04 4.93
N GLN A 334 -10.74 22.39 4.10
CA GLN A 334 -12.15 22.27 4.46
C GLN A 334 -12.52 20.82 4.79
N GLY A 335 -12.08 19.86 3.97
CA GLY A 335 -12.34 18.43 4.11
C GLY A 335 -13.61 18.00 3.40
N VAL A 336 -14.17 16.85 3.78
CA VAL A 336 -15.48 16.37 3.31
C VAL A 336 -16.40 16.11 4.49
N LYS A 337 -17.71 16.21 4.27
CA LYS A 337 -18.68 15.87 5.31
C LYS A 337 -18.95 14.37 5.34
N ASN A 338 -18.90 13.77 6.53
CA ASN A 338 -19.41 12.41 6.75
C ASN A 338 -20.96 12.41 6.82
N GLU A 339 -21.58 11.25 7.05
CA GLU A 339 -23.04 11.10 7.11
C GLU A 339 -23.71 11.96 8.20
N LYS A 340 -22.99 12.27 9.28
CA LYS A 340 -23.44 13.15 10.36
C LYS A 340 -23.24 14.65 10.03
N GLY A 341 -22.65 14.96 8.89
CA GLY A 341 -22.37 16.33 8.46
C GLY A 341 -21.09 16.94 9.05
N VAL A 342 -20.22 16.13 9.66
CA VAL A 342 -18.95 16.55 10.28
C VAL A 342 -17.83 16.57 9.24
N TRP A 343 -16.99 17.62 9.27
CA TRP A 343 -15.87 17.81 8.35
C TRP A 343 -14.66 16.91 8.70
N ILE A 344 -14.59 15.76 8.06
CA ILE A 344 -13.53 14.77 8.25
C ILE A 344 -12.40 14.88 7.22
N THR A 345 -11.30 14.20 7.51
CA THR A 345 -10.13 14.10 6.64
C THR A 345 -10.35 12.98 5.61
N PRO A 346 -10.42 13.27 4.31
CA PRO A 346 -10.62 12.22 3.31
C PRO A 346 -9.34 11.41 3.11
N ALA A 347 -9.45 10.08 2.96
CA ALA A 347 -8.33 9.19 2.67
C ALA A 347 -7.67 9.48 1.30
N PHE A 348 -8.49 9.74 0.27
CA PHE A 348 -8.08 10.03 -1.10
C PHE A 348 -8.66 11.35 -1.62
N PRO A 349 -8.09 11.93 -2.71
CA PRO A 349 -6.77 11.62 -3.25
C PRO A 349 -5.66 11.91 -2.24
N LYS A 350 -4.55 11.18 -2.35
CA LYS A 350 -3.27 11.61 -1.79
C LYS A 350 -2.80 12.87 -2.53
N LEU A 351 -2.17 13.81 -1.83
CA LEU A 351 -1.64 15.04 -2.44
C LEU A 351 -0.13 15.07 -2.27
N ILE A 352 0.59 15.38 -3.33
CA ILE A 352 2.04 15.61 -3.30
C ILE A 352 2.30 17.02 -3.83
N TYR A 353 2.95 17.83 -3.01
CA TYR A 353 3.39 19.18 -3.34
C TYR A 353 4.91 19.20 -3.51
N ALA A 354 5.38 19.60 -4.69
CA ALA A 354 6.80 19.72 -4.97
C ALA A 354 7.34 21.08 -4.49
N LEU A 355 8.35 21.03 -3.63
CA LEU A 355 9.07 22.19 -3.12
C LEU A 355 10.20 22.54 -4.09
N ASP A 356 10.24 23.79 -4.53
CA ASP A 356 11.22 24.30 -5.49
C ASP A 356 11.55 25.78 -5.21
N ASP A 357 12.55 26.31 -5.91
CA ASP A 357 13.05 27.68 -5.74
C ASP A 357 11.98 28.77 -5.96
N ASP A 358 10.91 28.47 -6.69
CA ASP A 358 9.81 29.42 -6.96
C ASP A 358 8.72 29.47 -5.88
N ASN A 359 8.83 28.62 -4.85
CA ASN A 359 7.82 28.49 -3.80
C ASN A 359 8.35 28.24 -2.37
N ILE A 360 9.64 27.97 -2.15
CA ILE A 360 10.14 27.51 -0.85
C ILE A 360 10.62 28.62 0.10
N THR A 361 10.73 29.88 -0.35
CA THR A 361 11.17 31.00 0.48
C THR A 361 10.14 32.13 0.54
N PRO A 362 10.10 32.96 1.61
CA PRO A 362 9.13 34.07 1.72
C PRO A 362 9.14 35.10 0.58
N ASP A 363 10.27 35.24 -0.11
CA ASP A 363 10.46 36.12 -1.28
C ASP A 363 10.11 35.44 -2.61
N SER A 364 9.85 34.13 -2.60
CA SER A 364 9.41 33.37 -3.77
C SER A 364 8.01 33.79 -4.23
N LYS A 365 7.78 33.84 -5.55
CA LYS A 365 6.49 34.26 -6.14
C LYS A 365 5.30 33.47 -5.61
N TYR A 366 5.47 32.15 -5.43
CA TYR A 366 4.39 31.25 -5.03
C TYR A 366 4.46 30.81 -3.56
N TRP A 367 5.21 31.53 -2.71
CA TRP A 367 5.34 31.23 -1.27
C TRP A 367 4.00 31.04 -0.54
N HIS A 368 2.97 31.82 -0.91
CA HIS A 368 1.64 31.71 -0.32
C HIS A 368 1.02 30.30 -0.46
N LEU A 369 1.36 29.55 -1.52
CA LEU A 369 0.94 28.15 -1.69
C LEU A 369 1.63 27.24 -0.68
N THR A 370 2.90 27.49 -0.40
CA THR A 370 3.68 26.76 0.62
C THR A 370 3.14 27.00 2.02
N GLU A 371 2.74 28.24 2.35
CA GLU A 371 2.03 28.54 3.60
C GLU A 371 0.67 27.84 3.70
N LEU A 372 -0.05 27.77 2.57
CA LEU A 372 -1.33 27.08 2.50
C LEU A 372 -1.17 25.56 2.62
N ALA A 373 -0.13 24.99 1.99
CA ALA A 373 0.23 23.58 2.10
C ALA A 373 0.59 23.21 3.55
N ALA A 374 1.36 24.05 4.25
CA ALA A 374 1.68 23.85 5.66
C ALA A 374 0.42 23.81 6.55
N LYS A 375 -0.53 24.74 6.33
CA LYS A 375 -1.84 24.74 7.00
C LYS A 375 -2.66 23.50 6.67
N CYS A 376 -2.60 23.04 5.43
CA CYS A 376 -3.25 21.82 4.97
C CYS A 376 -2.69 20.59 5.70
N THR A 377 -1.36 20.42 5.75
CA THR A 377 -0.71 19.30 6.45
C THR A 377 -1.06 19.30 7.92
N ALA A 378 -0.98 20.46 8.59
CA ALA A 378 -1.28 20.58 10.01
C ALA A 378 -2.71 20.14 10.37
N LYS A 379 -3.68 20.37 9.46
CA LYS A 379 -5.09 20.05 9.70
C LYS A 379 -5.54 18.70 9.13
N ARG A 380 -4.96 18.28 8.00
CA ARG A 380 -5.48 17.19 7.15
C ARG A 380 -4.41 16.18 6.73
N MET A 381 -3.22 16.24 7.34
CA MET A 381 -2.08 15.33 7.15
C MET A 381 -1.40 15.41 5.78
N VAL A 382 -2.09 15.85 4.72
CA VAL A 382 -1.56 16.09 3.36
C VAL A 382 -1.41 17.60 3.08
N PRO A 383 -0.59 18.04 2.12
CA PRO A 383 0.21 17.25 1.18
C PRO A 383 1.46 16.62 1.81
N ASP A 384 2.01 15.66 1.07
CA ASP A 384 3.38 15.19 1.23
C ASP A 384 4.31 16.04 0.37
N TYR A 385 5.62 15.98 0.62
CA TYR A 385 6.59 16.91 0.05
C TYR A 385 7.70 16.21 -0.72
N ILE A 386 7.81 16.51 -2.01
CA ILE A 386 8.98 16.16 -2.82
C ILE A 386 9.91 17.38 -2.87
N SER A 387 11.19 17.18 -2.56
CA SER A 387 12.23 18.17 -2.84
C SER A 387 12.63 18.10 -4.31
N ALA A 388 12.29 19.12 -5.11
CA ALA A 388 12.75 19.21 -6.50
C ALA A 388 14.29 19.25 -6.55
N LYS A 389 14.94 19.96 -5.61
CA LYS A 389 16.39 20.05 -5.49
C LYS A 389 17.06 18.69 -5.32
N VAL A 390 16.67 17.93 -4.28
CA VAL A 390 17.26 16.62 -4.01
C VAL A 390 16.84 15.61 -5.07
N MET A 391 15.61 15.68 -5.58
CA MET A 391 15.17 14.80 -6.66
C MET A 391 15.99 14.99 -7.93
N ARG A 392 16.28 16.22 -8.35
CA ARG A 392 17.18 16.50 -9.49
C ARG A 392 18.56 15.87 -9.29
N GLU A 393 19.12 15.90 -8.08
CA GLU A 393 20.40 15.25 -7.77
C GLU A 393 20.33 13.72 -7.91
N LEU A 394 19.24 13.09 -7.47
CA LEU A 394 19.10 11.63 -7.44
C LEU A 394 18.51 11.03 -8.72
N LYS A 395 17.85 11.84 -9.55
CA LYS A 395 17.05 11.41 -10.71
C LYS A 395 17.48 12.14 -11.99
N ASN A 396 18.78 12.34 -12.17
CA ASN A 396 19.38 12.87 -13.41
C ASN A 396 18.75 14.20 -13.89
N GLY A 397 18.44 15.11 -12.97
CA GLY A 397 17.84 16.41 -13.26
C GLY A 397 16.33 16.42 -13.42
N GLU A 398 15.66 15.27 -13.24
CA GLU A 398 14.22 15.12 -13.46
C GLU A 398 13.42 15.25 -12.16
N VAL A 399 12.21 15.82 -12.24
CA VAL A 399 11.25 15.92 -11.13
C VAL A 399 9.90 15.43 -11.62
N TYR A 400 9.37 14.40 -10.95
CA TYR A 400 8.14 13.72 -11.35
C TYR A 400 7.50 13.03 -10.14
N PRO A 401 6.19 12.70 -10.19
CA PRO A 401 5.56 12.04 -9.05
C PRO A 401 5.93 10.56 -8.96
N CYS A 402 5.74 9.99 -7.76
CA CYS A 402 5.67 8.55 -7.61
C CYS A 402 4.33 8.02 -8.15
N MET A 403 4.31 6.77 -8.58
CA MET A 403 3.12 5.97 -8.88
C MET A 403 2.48 5.50 -7.57
N GLY A 404 1.20 5.83 -7.36
CA GLY A 404 0.46 5.50 -6.16
C GLY A 404 1.09 6.10 -4.91
N CYS A 405 1.47 5.25 -3.95
CA CYS A 405 1.96 5.70 -2.65
C CYS A 405 3.37 6.29 -2.70
N ARG A 406 4.32 5.59 -3.34
CA ARG A 406 5.76 5.89 -3.30
C ARG A 406 6.64 5.14 -4.32
N SER A 407 6.08 4.52 -5.37
CA SER A 407 6.91 3.84 -6.38
C SER A 407 7.43 4.83 -7.41
N PHE A 408 8.74 5.00 -7.51
CA PHE A 408 9.32 5.89 -8.52
C PHE A 408 9.78 5.09 -9.73
N LEU A 409 9.49 5.63 -10.91
CA LEU A 409 10.09 5.15 -12.15
C LEU A 409 11.61 5.36 -12.12
N THR A 410 12.33 4.51 -12.84
CA THR A 410 13.72 4.78 -13.23
C THR A 410 13.73 5.79 -14.38
N VAL A 411 14.79 6.60 -14.44
CA VAL A 411 15.04 7.53 -15.56
C VAL A 411 15.73 6.74 -16.66
N GLU A 412 15.17 6.72 -17.87
CA GLU A 412 15.61 5.83 -18.95
C GLU A 412 15.80 6.62 -20.24
N ASP A 413 17.01 6.59 -20.81
CA ASP A 413 17.36 7.33 -22.03
C ASP A 413 16.61 6.85 -23.28
N SER A 414 16.21 5.59 -23.28
CA SER A 414 15.39 4.95 -24.31
C SER A 414 13.93 5.42 -24.30
N GLN A 415 13.46 6.03 -23.20
CA GLN A 415 12.08 6.44 -23.02
C GLN A 415 11.97 7.96 -23.11
N ARG A 416 11.57 8.44 -24.29
CA ARG A 416 11.47 9.86 -24.62
C ARG A 416 10.11 10.24 -25.17
N ASN A 417 9.67 11.45 -24.84
CA ASN A 417 8.56 12.10 -25.51
C ASN A 417 9.00 12.64 -26.88
N ALA A 418 8.03 13.08 -27.70
CA ALA A 418 8.31 13.58 -29.05
C ALA A 418 9.17 14.86 -29.06
N ASP A 419 9.18 15.62 -27.97
CA ASP A 419 9.99 16.83 -27.77
C ASP A 419 11.42 16.53 -27.26
N GLY A 420 11.74 15.26 -27.00
CA GLY A 420 13.04 14.84 -26.47
C GLY A 420 13.17 14.88 -24.94
N SER A 421 12.12 15.24 -24.21
CA SER A 421 12.08 15.10 -22.74
C SER A 421 11.94 13.65 -22.30
N HIS A 422 12.36 13.33 -21.07
CA HIS A 422 12.16 12.00 -20.48
C HIS A 422 10.68 11.66 -20.37
N LYS A 423 10.31 10.44 -20.80
CA LYS A 423 8.94 9.96 -20.65
C LYS A 423 8.72 9.39 -19.24
N PHE A 424 7.76 9.96 -18.52
CA PHE A 424 7.27 9.44 -17.24
C PHE A 424 5.79 9.06 -17.32
N TYR A 425 4.94 10.00 -17.74
CA TYR A 425 3.52 9.75 -17.93
C TYR A 425 3.25 8.73 -19.04
N GLY A 426 2.44 7.74 -18.71
CA GLY A 426 2.10 6.56 -19.50
C GLY A 426 2.95 5.31 -19.21
N ARG A 427 3.90 5.40 -18.26
CA ARG A 427 4.69 4.27 -17.77
C ARG A 427 4.10 3.69 -16.49
N PHE A 428 4.47 2.44 -16.19
CA PHE A 428 3.85 1.64 -15.14
C PHE A 428 4.83 0.69 -14.45
N ASN A 429 4.40 0.08 -13.34
CA ASN A 429 5.11 -0.96 -12.60
C ASN A 429 4.45 -2.33 -12.78
N GLN A 430 5.25 -3.37 -13.02
CA GLN A 430 4.78 -4.74 -13.23
C GLN A 430 4.41 -5.48 -11.94
N GLY A 431 4.83 -4.98 -10.77
CA GLY A 431 4.55 -5.55 -9.46
C GLY A 431 5.76 -5.67 -8.55
N VAL A 432 5.49 -6.18 -7.35
CA VAL A 432 6.44 -6.19 -6.22
C VAL A 432 6.62 -7.59 -5.66
N VAL A 433 7.86 -7.92 -5.28
CA VAL A 433 8.19 -9.03 -4.37
C VAL A 433 9.11 -8.48 -3.29
N THR A 434 8.75 -8.67 -2.03
CA THR A 434 9.53 -8.14 -0.90
C THR A 434 10.36 -9.22 -0.23
N ILE A 435 11.65 -8.98 -0.02
CA ILE A 435 12.50 -9.81 0.84
C ILE A 435 12.31 -9.44 2.32
N ASN A 436 12.23 -10.43 3.19
CA ASN A 436 12.27 -10.23 4.63
C ASN A 436 13.72 -10.26 5.12
N LEU A 437 14.33 -9.10 5.36
CA LEU A 437 15.74 -9.04 5.79
C LEU A 437 15.96 -9.61 7.19
N VAL A 438 14.91 -9.60 8.02
CA VAL A 438 14.95 -10.18 9.36
C VAL A 438 15.05 -11.71 9.28
N ASP A 439 14.38 -12.33 8.31
CA ASP A 439 14.52 -13.76 8.04
C ASP A 439 15.95 -14.14 7.68
N VAL A 440 16.61 -13.35 6.84
CA VAL A 440 18.02 -13.56 6.47
C VAL A 440 18.91 -13.54 7.71
N ALA A 441 18.75 -12.53 8.56
CA ALA A 441 19.52 -12.37 9.80
C ALA A 441 19.23 -13.46 10.84
N CYS A 442 17.98 -13.89 10.98
CA CYS A 442 17.60 -14.97 11.89
C CYS A 442 18.12 -16.32 11.39
N SER A 443 18.02 -16.59 10.09
CA SER A 443 18.48 -17.83 9.46
C SER A 443 19.99 -18.00 9.51
N SER A 444 20.76 -16.90 9.50
CA SER A 444 22.22 -16.95 9.67
C SER A 444 22.65 -17.24 11.10
N ASN A 445 21.73 -17.22 12.07
CA ASN A 445 22.01 -17.25 13.50
C ASN A 445 22.97 -16.14 13.99
N GLY A 446 23.07 -15.02 13.28
CA GLY A 446 24.00 -13.93 13.59
C GLY A 446 25.40 -14.11 13.01
N ASP A 447 25.65 -15.17 12.24
CA ASP A 447 26.91 -15.40 11.52
C ASP A 447 26.98 -14.53 10.26
N MET A 448 28.00 -13.68 10.17
CA MET A 448 28.11 -12.69 9.11
C MET A 448 28.39 -13.31 7.74
N ASP A 449 29.20 -14.37 7.66
CA ASP A 449 29.51 -15.02 6.38
C ASP A 449 28.26 -15.74 5.86
N LYS A 450 27.57 -16.48 6.74
CA LYS A 450 26.29 -17.13 6.38
C LYS A 450 25.20 -16.12 6.03
N PHE A 451 25.20 -14.94 6.64
CA PHE A 451 24.23 -13.90 6.31
C PHE A 451 24.33 -13.50 4.84
N TRP A 452 25.54 -13.29 4.32
CA TRP A 452 25.73 -12.91 2.91
C TRP A 452 25.37 -14.05 1.96
N ASP A 453 25.69 -15.30 2.31
CA ASP A 453 25.30 -16.47 1.52
C ASP A 453 23.78 -16.63 1.44
N ILE A 454 23.09 -16.50 2.58
CA ILE A 454 21.62 -16.59 2.65
C ILE A 454 20.97 -15.41 1.93
N LEU A 455 21.53 -14.19 2.07
CA LEU A 455 21.03 -13.02 1.37
C LEU A 455 21.07 -13.24 -0.14
N GLU A 456 22.18 -13.76 -0.67
CA GLU A 456 22.29 -14.09 -2.10
C GLU A 456 21.24 -15.13 -2.52
N GLU A 457 21.09 -16.23 -1.75
CA GLU A 457 20.08 -17.26 -2.01
C GLU A 457 18.66 -16.67 -2.07
N ARG A 458 18.31 -15.78 -1.12
CA ARG A 458 16.98 -15.16 -1.05
C ARG A 458 16.77 -14.11 -2.14
N LEU A 459 17.82 -13.41 -2.57
CA LEU A 459 17.73 -12.47 -3.68
C LEU A 459 17.47 -13.20 -5.00
N GLU A 460 18.13 -14.33 -5.25
CA GLU A 460 17.85 -15.16 -6.42
C GLU A 460 16.44 -15.75 -6.39
N LEU A 461 15.93 -16.12 -5.21
CA LEU A 461 14.54 -16.52 -5.05
C LEU A 461 13.56 -15.38 -5.37
N CYS A 462 13.84 -14.16 -4.89
CA CYS A 462 13.07 -12.97 -5.24
C CYS A 462 13.11 -12.68 -6.75
N HIS A 463 14.27 -12.83 -7.40
CA HIS A 463 14.39 -12.66 -8.86
C HIS A 463 13.51 -13.64 -9.61
N ARG A 464 13.53 -14.93 -9.25
CA ARG A 464 12.62 -15.94 -9.84
C ARG A 464 11.14 -15.57 -9.64
N ALA A 465 10.78 -15.05 -8.46
CA ALA A 465 9.43 -14.59 -8.18
C ALA A 465 9.03 -13.36 -9.02
N LEU A 466 9.92 -12.37 -9.15
CA LEU A 466 9.70 -11.19 -10.01
C LEU A 466 9.56 -11.59 -11.48
N ARG A 467 10.37 -12.55 -11.94
CA ARG A 467 10.23 -13.13 -13.29
C ARG A 467 8.87 -13.76 -13.51
N CYS A 468 8.28 -14.43 -12.51
CA CYS A 468 6.92 -14.95 -12.62
C CYS A 468 5.88 -13.85 -12.89
N ARG A 469 6.05 -12.65 -12.31
CA ARG A 469 5.21 -11.49 -12.62
C ARG A 469 5.39 -10.99 -14.05
N HIS A 470 6.64 -10.80 -14.46
CA HIS A 470 6.95 -10.36 -15.81
C HIS A 470 6.37 -11.32 -16.86
N GLU A 471 6.58 -12.63 -16.69
CA GLU A 471 6.07 -13.66 -17.59
C GLU A 471 4.54 -13.77 -17.57
N ARG A 472 3.87 -13.37 -16.48
CA ARG A 472 2.40 -13.33 -16.39
C ARG A 472 1.80 -12.32 -17.37
N LEU A 473 2.46 -11.18 -17.55
CA LEU A 473 2.04 -10.10 -18.45
C LEU A 473 2.35 -10.40 -19.92
N LYS A 474 3.36 -11.23 -20.20
CA LYS A 474 3.75 -11.56 -21.58
C LYS A 474 2.61 -12.22 -22.36
N GLY A 475 2.48 -11.77 -23.60
CA GLY A 475 1.42 -12.16 -24.52
C GLY A 475 0.05 -11.58 -24.18
N ALA A 476 -0.09 -10.72 -23.15
CA ALA A 476 -1.34 -9.98 -22.94
C ALA A 476 -1.58 -9.05 -24.12
N VAL A 477 -2.80 -9.11 -24.66
CA VAL A 477 -3.23 -8.24 -25.75
C VAL A 477 -3.84 -6.96 -25.18
N SER A 478 -3.76 -5.87 -25.92
CA SER A 478 -4.30 -4.57 -25.55
C SER A 478 -5.80 -4.59 -25.23
N ASP A 479 -6.54 -5.61 -25.67
CA ASP A 479 -7.97 -5.78 -25.44
C ASP A 479 -8.33 -6.11 -23.99
N VAL A 480 -7.37 -6.58 -23.17
CA VAL A 480 -7.64 -6.90 -21.75
C VAL A 480 -7.94 -5.66 -20.92
N ALA A 481 -7.44 -4.50 -21.34
CA ALA A 481 -7.69 -3.20 -20.70
C ALA A 481 -7.52 -2.06 -21.72
N PRO A 482 -8.51 -1.81 -22.59
CA PRO A 482 -8.37 -0.87 -23.69
C PRO A 482 -8.05 0.57 -23.25
N ILE A 483 -8.56 1.02 -22.11
CA ILE A 483 -8.25 2.37 -21.61
C ILE A 483 -6.75 2.57 -21.35
N LEU A 484 -6.09 1.54 -20.80
CA LEU A 484 -4.66 1.51 -20.54
C LEU A 484 -3.87 1.46 -21.84
N TRP A 485 -4.18 0.47 -22.67
CA TRP A 485 -3.28 0.07 -23.76
C TRP A 485 -3.61 0.70 -25.11
N GLN A 486 -4.85 1.10 -25.36
CA GLN A 486 -5.32 1.59 -26.67
C GLN A 486 -5.68 3.08 -26.64
N HIS A 487 -6.14 3.60 -25.50
CA HIS A 487 -6.79 4.91 -25.42
C HIS A 487 -6.04 5.94 -24.56
N GLY A 488 -4.73 5.77 -24.42
CA GLY A 488 -3.82 6.85 -24.04
C GLY A 488 -3.43 6.89 -22.58
N ALA A 489 -4.04 6.12 -21.66
CA ALA A 489 -3.64 6.17 -20.25
C ALA A 489 -2.18 5.71 -20.08
N LEU A 490 -1.80 4.60 -20.71
CA LEU A 490 -0.41 4.13 -20.79
C LEU A 490 0.12 4.22 -22.22
N ALA A 491 -0.63 3.71 -23.20
CA ALA A 491 -0.21 3.65 -24.59
C ALA A 491 -1.39 3.80 -25.57
N ARG A 492 -1.06 3.86 -26.86
CA ARG A 492 -2.02 3.81 -27.99
C ARG A 492 -1.68 2.67 -28.94
N LEU A 493 -1.72 1.44 -28.42
CA LEU A 493 -1.56 0.21 -29.19
C LEU A 493 -2.79 -0.06 -30.07
N LYS A 494 -2.59 -0.83 -31.13
CA LYS A 494 -3.73 -1.32 -31.94
C LYS A 494 -4.53 -2.36 -31.16
N LYS A 495 -5.81 -2.48 -31.50
CA LYS A 495 -6.67 -3.56 -30.99
C LYS A 495 -6.03 -4.93 -31.25
N GLY A 496 -5.96 -5.78 -30.23
CA GLY A 496 -5.30 -7.10 -30.28
C GLY A 496 -3.76 -7.10 -30.30
N GLU A 497 -3.10 -5.94 -30.29
CA GLU A 497 -1.63 -5.86 -30.21
C GLU A 497 -1.13 -6.29 -28.82
N LYS A 498 -0.01 -7.02 -28.76
CA LYS A 498 0.58 -7.46 -27.49
C LYS A 498 1.30 -6.31 -26.79
N ILE A 499 1.25 -6.31 -25.46
CA ILE A 499 1.93 -5.30 -24.63
C ILE A 499 3.42 -5.60 -24.42
N ASP A 500 3.94 -6.72 -24.91
CA ASP A 500 5.28 -7.25 -24.60
C ASP A 500 6.41 -6.21 -24.72
N LYS A 501 6.38 -5.35 -25.74
CA LYS A 501 7.38 -4.29 -25.94
C LYS A 501 7.44 -3.25 -24.80
N LEU A 502 6.35 -3.10 -24.04
CA LEU A 502 6.24 -2.20 -22.90
C LEU A 502 6.77 -2.82 -21.60
N LEU A 503 7.15 -4.11 -21.62
CA LEU A 503 7.70 -4.84 -20.48
C LEU A 503 9.23 -4.78 -20.39
N TYR A 504 9.89 -4.16 -21.38
CA TYR A 504 11.35 -4.10 -21.54
C TYR A 504 11.83 -2.66 -21.74
N ASP A 505 13.15 -2.48 -21.85
CA ASP A 505 13.81 -1.22 -22.24
C ASP A 505 13.46 -0.04 -21.32
N GLY A 506 13.09 -0.32 -20.08
CA GLY A 506 12.74 0.70 -19.11
C GLY A 506 11.35 1.32 -19.26
N TYR A 507 10.51 0.90 -20.21
CA TYR A 507 9.14 1.42 -20.30
C TYR A 507 8.38 1.18 -19.00
N SER A 508 8.46 -0.03 -18.46
CA SER A 508 7.94 -0.38 -17.13
C SER A 508 9.05 -0.77 -16.17
N THR A 509 8.77 -0.59 -14.88
CA THR A 509 9.65 -1.03 -13.79
C THR A 509 9.11 -2.28 -13.11
N ILE A 510 9.96 -2.98 -12.35
CA ILE A 510 9.56 -4.07 -11.48
C ILE A 510 10.34 -3.98 -10.16
N SER A 511 9.67 -4.22 -9.03
CA SER A 511 10.17 -3.78 -7.72
C SER A 511 10.66 -4.92 -6.85
N LEU A 512 11.95 -4.89 -6.50
CA LEU A 512 12.50 -5.67 -5.39
C LEU A 512 12.22 -4.91 -4.09
N GLY A 513 11.18 -5.34 -3.40
CA GLY A 513 10.82 -4.80 -2.10
C GLY A 513 11.76 -5.28 -0.99
N TYR A 514 11.91 -4.51 0.09
CA TYR A 514 12.60 -4.96 1.31
C TYR A 514 11.93 -4.42 2.58
N ALA A 515 12.24 -5.05 3.72
CA ALA A 515 11.65 -4.80 5.02
C ALA A 515 12.59 -5.18 6.17
N GLY A 516 12.48 -4.49 7.30
CA GLY A 516 13.10 -4.89 8.57
C GLY A 516 14.59 -4.60 8.67
N LEU A 517 15.06 -3.48 8.14
CA LEU A 517 16.49 -3.10 8.20
C LEU A 517 16.96 -2.87 9.64
N TYR A 518 16.07 -2.33 10.51
CA TYR A 518 16.32 -2.19 11.94
C TYR A 518 16.54 -3.55 12.62
N GLU A 519 15.56 -4.45 12.54
CA GLU A 519 15.60 -5.75 13.24
C GLU A 519 16.74 -6.62 12.71
N MET A 520 17.02 -6.55 11.40
CA MET A 520 18.19 -7.19 10.78
C MET A 520 19.49 -6.70 11.42
N CYS A 521 19.67 -5.38 11.58
CA CYS A 521 20.88 -4.83 12.20
C CYS A 521 21.02 -5.23 13.67
N VAL A 522 19.91 -5.20 14.42
CA VAL A 522 19.89 -5.63 15.83
C VAL A 522 20.26 -7.10 15.94
N ARG A 523 19.73 -7.96 15.07
CA ARG A 523 20.03 -9.41 15.09
C ARG A 523 21.48 -9.73 14.76
N MET A 524 22.09 -8.99 13.83
CA MET A 524 23.43 -9.25 13.30
C MET A 524 24.54 -8.57 14.11
N THR A 525 24.31 -7.34 14.57
CA THR A 525 25.35 -6.51 15.22
C THR A 525 25.06 -6.23 16.70
N GLY A 526 23.85 -6.57 17.18
CA GLY A 526 23.39 -6.20 18.52
C GLY A 526 23.01 -4.72 18.65
N LYS A 527 23.01 -3.94 17.56
CA LYS A 527 22.76 -2.50 17.55
C LYS A 527 21.76 -2.09 16.47
N SER A 528 21.03 -1.00 16.71
CA SER A 528 20.19 -0.38 15.69
C SER A 528 21.02 0.12 14.50
N HIS A 529 20.41 0.13 13.32
CA HIS A 529 20.93 0.79 12.14
C HIS A 529 21.17 2.31 12.29
N THR A 530 20.65 2.95 13.34
CA THR A 530 20.96 4.35 13.71
C THR A 530 22.34 4.51 14.34
N SER A 531 22.95 3.44 14.85
CA SER A 531 24.34 3.45 15.34
C SER A 531 25.36 3.47 14.20
N ASP A 532 26.57 3.99 14.43
CA ASP A 532 27.63 4.03 13.41
C ASP A 532 27.95 2.66 12.79
N GLU A 533 27.93 1.61 13.60
CA GLU A 533 28.20 0.23 13.17
C GLU A 533 27.02 -0.34 12.37
N GLY A 534 25.80 -0.21 12.92
CA GLY A 534 24.57 -0.66 12.28
C GLY A 534 24.33 0.06 10.95
N LYS A 535 24.55 1.38 10.88
CA LYS A 535 24.41 2.19 9.67
C LYS A 535 25.32 1.70 8.55
N LYS A 536 26.61 1.47 8.85
CA LYS A 536 27.57 0.94 7.88
C LYS A 536 27.14 -0.41 7.33
N PHE A 537 26.60 -1.28 8.19
CA PHE A 537 26.08 -2.58 7.75
C PHE A 537 24.81 -2.45 6.90
N ALA A 538 23.84 -1.67 7.36
CA ALA A 538 22.59 -1.40 6.67
C ALA A 538 22.82 -0.82 5.26
N LEU A 539 23.71 0.15 5.11
CA LEU A 539 24.07 0.74 3.81
C LEU A 539 24.74 -0.28 2.87
N LYS A 540 25.58 -1.20 3.39
CA LYS A 540 26.16 -2.28 2.59
C LYS A 540 25.09 -3.24 2.08
N VAL A 541 24.11 -3.60 2.92
CA VAL A 541 22.99 -4.46 2.50
C VAL A 541 22.17 -3.75 1.42
N MET A 542 21.83 -2.48 1.62
CA MET A 542 21.13 -1.67 0.61
C MET A 542 21.88 -1.57 -0.72
N GLN A 543 23.20 -1.40 -0.67
CA GLN A 543 24.03 -1.41 -1.88
C GLN A 543 23.96 -2.77 -2.58
N LYS A 544 24.08 -3.87 -1.84
CA LYS A 544 23.95 -5.23 -2.41
C LYS A 544 22.60 -5.47 -3.10
N LEU A 545 21.50 -4.94 -2.56
CA LEU A 545 20.18 -5.00 -3.21
C LEU A 545 20.18 -4.28 -4.57
N ASN A 546 20.81 -3.09 -4.64
CA ASN A 546 20.92 -2.32 -5.89
C ASN A 546 21.83 -3.02 -6.90
N ASP A 547 22.96 -3.57 -6.45
CA ASP A 547 23.89 -4.28 -7.30
C ASP A 547 23.21 -5.47 -8.00
N LYS A 548 22.38 -6.23 -7.26
CA LYS A 548 21.57 -7.32 -7.85
C LYS A 548 20.52 -6.82 -8.84
N CYS A 549 19.80 -5.74 -8.52
CA CYS A 549 18.85 -5.14 -9.47
C CYS A 549 19.55 -4.71 -10.78
N ASN A 550 20.73 -4.10 -10.68
CA ASN A 550 21.54 -3.69 -11.83
C ASN A 550 22.04 -4.89 -12.64
N GLU A 551 22.49 -5.95 -11.97
CA GLU A 551 22.90 -7.21 -12.59
C GLU A 551 21.75 -7.81 -13.41
N TRP A 552 20.57 -7.98 -12.79
CA TRP A 552 19.38 -8.52 -13.48
C TRP A 552 18.91 -7.62 -14.63
N LYS A 553 18.95 -6.29 -14.44
CA LYS A 553 18.61 -5.32 -15.50
C LYS A 553 19.54 -5.48 -16.71
N ALA A 554 20.86 -5.58 -16.47
CA ALA A 554 21.84 -5.75 -17.54
C ALA A 554 21.67 -7.10 -18.27
N ALA A 555 21.31 -8.16 -17.54
CA ALA A 555 21.13 -9.50 -18.11
C ALA A 555 19.84 -9.66 -18.93
N GLU A 556 18.75 -9.00 -18.52
CA GLU A 556 17.40 -9.30 -19.02
C GLU A 556 16.70 -8.12 -19.70
N ASN A 557 17.29 -6.92 -19.63
CA ASN A 557 16.71 -5.68 -20.13
C ASN A 557 15.33 -5.35 -19.52
N ILE A 558 15.15 -5.70 -18.25
CA ILE A 558 13.97 -5.40 -17.44
C ILE A 558 14.40 -4.43 -16.35
N SER A 559 13.61 -3.38 -16.09
CA SER A 559 14.03 -2.33 -15.15
C SER A 559 13.69 -2.67 -13.70
N TYR A 560 14.51 -3.55 -13.11
CA TYR A 560 14.49 -3.88 -11.69
C TYR A 560 14.93 -2.69 -10.84
N SER A 561 14.24 -2.45 -9.73
CA SER A 561 14.63 -1.38 -8.80
C SER A 561 14.29 -1.70 -7.34
N VAL A 562 15.13 -1.24 -6.42
CA VAL A 562 14.95 -1.43 -4.98
C VAL A 562 13.83 -0.52 -4.47
N TYR A 563 12.90 -1.10 -3.71
CA TYR A 563 11.64 -0.49 -3.30
C TYR A 563 11.41 -0.61 -1.79
N GLY A 564 11.38 0.52 -1.09
CA GLY A 564 10.94 0.58 0.29
C GLY A 564 9.45 0.24 0.38
N THR A 565 9.13 -1.01 0.70
CA THR A 565 7.78 -1.57 0.58
C THR A 565 6.83 -0.96 1.59
N PRO A 566 5.65 -0.42 1.22
CA PRO A 566 4.59 -0.08 2.17
C PRO A 566 4.07 -1.35 2.85
N MET A 567 4.48 -1.62 4.09
CA MET A 567 4.16 -2.89 4.77
C MET A 567 2.85 -2.84 5.57
N GLU A 568 1.69 -2.53 4.98
CA GLU A 568 0.44 -2.34 5.76
C GLU A 568 0.05 -3.56 6.60
N SER A 569 -0.38 -4.64 5.97
CA SER A 569 -0.70 -5.93 6.61
C SER A 569 0.50 -6.88 6.68
N THR A 570 1.43 -6.78 5.70
CA THR A 570 2.61 -7.65 5.59
C THR A 570 3.51 -7.60 6.82
N THR A 571 3.57 -6.47 7.53
CA THR A 571 4.38 -6.32 8.75
C THR A 571 3.99 -7.34 9.83
N TYR A 572 2.68 -7.56 10.02
CA TYR A 572 2.15 -8.50 11.00
C TYR A 572 2.43 -9.94 10.58
N LYS A 573 2.20 -10.25 9.30
CA LYS A 573 2.48 -11.57 8.73
C LYS A 573 3.96 -11.97 8.90
N PHE A 574 4.89 -11.07 8.57
CA PHE A 574 6.32 -11.32 8.75
C PHE A 574 6.66 -11.56 10.21
N ALA A 575 6.19 -10.70 11.13
CA ALA A 575 6.43 -10.87 12.56
C ALA A 575 5.95 -12.24 13.05
N LYS A 576 4.71 -12.65 12.71
CA LYS A 576 4.16 -13.95 13.13
C LYS A 576 4.91 -15.15 12.55
N CYS A 577 5.31 -15.08 11.28
CA CYS A 577 6.08 -16.16 10.65
C CYS A 577 7.47 -16.31 11.30
N LEU A 578 8.13 -15.19 11.59
CA LEU A 578 9.43 -15.16 12.26
C LEU A 578 9.32 -15.69 13.70
N GLN A 579 8.31 -15.25 14.46
CA GLN A 579 8.04 -15.75 15.81
C GLN A 579 7.81 -17.26 15.82
N LYS A 580 7.05 -17.79 14.86
CA LYS A 580 6.80 -19.23 14.74
C LYS A 580 8.07 -20.03 14.47
N ARG A 581 8.98 -19.50 13.64
CA ARG A 581 10.20 -20.20 13.18
C ARG A 581 11.39 -20.04 14.12
N PHE A 582 11.54 -18.88 14.75
CA PHE A 582 12.72 -18.51 15.53
C PHE A 582 12.43 -18.20 16.99
N GLY A 583 11.15 -18.20 17.41
CA GLY A 583 10.74 -17.80 18.74
C GLY A 583 10.80 -16.29 18.96
N ILE A 584 10.78 -15.89 20.23
CA ILE A 584 10.87 -14.49 20.65
C ILE A 584 12.33 -14.11 20.86
N ILE A 585 12.83 -13.21 20.03
CA ILE A 585 14.17 -12.62 20.10
C ILE A 585 14.01 -11.14 20.47
N PRO A 586 14.51 -10.70 21.64
CA PRO A 586 14.38 -9.31 22.08
C PRO A 586 14.91 -8.30 21.04
N GLY A 587 14.13 -7.27 20.76
CA GLY A 587 14.43 -6.23 19.77
C GLY A 587 14.37 -6.67 18.30
N VAL A 588 13.92 -7.90 18.01
CA VAL A 588 13.88 -8.47 16.65
C VAL A 588 12.52 -9.08 16.33
N THR A 589 12.02 -10.03 17.13
CA THR A 589 10.73 -10.72 16.90
C THR A 589 9.81 -10.63 18.12
N ASP A 590 10.15 -9.82 19.11
CA ASP A 590 9.37 -9.60 20.34
C ASP A 590 8.13 -8.74 20.15
N LYS A 591 8.06 -7.99 19.04
CA LYS A 591 6.88 -7.21 18.66
C LYS A 591 6.05 -7.93 17.59
N ASN A 592 4.78 -7.56 17.48
CA ASN A 592 3.88 -8.09 16.44
C ASN A 592 4.01 -7.35 15.09
N TYR A 593 5.09 -6.59 14.89
CA TYR A 593 5.35 -5.88 13.65
C TYR A 593 6.85 -5.88 13.36
N ILE A 594 7.18 -5.72 12.08
CA ILE A 594 8.52 -5.48 11.56
C ILE A 594 8.60 -4.05 11.04
N THR A 595 9.70 -3.36 11.36
CA THR A 595 9.94 -1.99 10.91
C THR A 595 9.91 -1.91 9.38
N ASN A 596 9.19 -0.91 8.90
CA ASN A 596 9.06 -0.70 7.48
C ASN A 596 10.41 -0.30 6.85
N SER A 597 10.85 -1.05 5.84
CA SER A 597 11.99 -0.69 4.97
C SER A 597 13.24 -0.26 5.76
N TYR A 598 13.69 0.98 5.59
CA TYR A 598 14.89 1.59 6.19
C TYR A 598 14.57 2.57 7.33
N HIS A 599 13.31 2.67 7.75
CA HIS A 599 12.91 3.69 8.70
C HIS A 599 13.58 3.48 10.06
N VAL A 600 13.85 4.58 10.74
CA VAL A 600 14.17 4.54 12.17
C VAL A 600 13.03 3.85 12.91
N HIS A 601 13.36 2.95 13.84
CA HIS A 601 12.34 2.19 14.56
C HIS A 601 11.48 3.14 15.39
N VAL A 602 10.17 2.87 15.43
CA VAL A 602 9.15 3.81 15.95
C VAL A 602 9.29 4.18 17.42
N THR A 603 10.03 3.36 18.19
CA THR A 603 10.33 3.59 19.61
C THR A 603 11.66 4.30 19.86
N GLU A 604 12.47 4.57 18.84
CA GLU A 604 13.75 5.27 19.01
C GLU A 604 13.50 6.78 19.14
N GLU A 605 13.91 7.36 20.27
CA GLU A 605 13.85 8.82 20.47
C GLU A 605 14.89 9.52 19.57
N ILE A 606 14.40 10.24 18.56
CA ILE A 606 15.20 11.01 17.61
C ILE A 606 14.41 12.26 17.20
N ASP A 607 15.08 13.40 17.00
CA ASP A 607 14.40 14.59 16.50
C ASP A 607 14.10 14.50 15.00
N ALA A 608 13.12 15.28 14.53
CA ALA A 608 12.65 15.25 13.15
C ALA A 608 13.77 15.49 12.13
N PHE A 609 14.67 16.43 12.41
CA PHE A 609 15.72 16.84 11.48
C PHE A 609 16.81 15.79 11.37
N SER A 610 17.27 15.25 12.52
CA SER A 610 18.24 14.15 12.55
C SER A 610 17.69 12.89 11.88
N LYS A 611 16.42 12.56 12.12
CA LYS A 611 15.75 11.41 11.48
C LYS A 611 15.70 11.55 9.97
N LEU A 612 15.25 12.69 9.46
CA LEU A 612 15.18 12.94 8.02
C LEU A 612 16.58 12.99 7.39
N ALA A 613 17.58 13.58 8.04
CA ALA A 613 18.95 13.55 7.56
C ALA A 613 19.49 12.12 7.44
N PHE A 614 19.31 11.30 8.48
CA PHE A 614 19.73 9.90 8.48
C PHE A 614 19.02 9.09 7.39
N GLU A 615 17.69 9.18 7.33
CA GLU A 615 16.88 8.44 6.36
C GLU A 615 17.14 8.88 4.91
N SER A 616 17.58 10.12 4.69
CA SER A 616 17.95 10.61 3.35
C SER A 616 19.03 9.77 2.68
N GLU A 617 19.99 9.24 3.45
CA GLU A 617 21.08 8.41 2.93
C GLU A 617 20.56 7.08 2.37
N PHE A 618 19.48 6.55 2.96
CA PHE A 618 18.82 5.33 2.48
C PHE A 618 17.90 5.59 1.29
N GLN A 619 17.28 6.77 1.19
CA GLN A 619 16.49 7.13 -0.01
C GLN A 619 17.35 7.11 -1.28
N LYS A 620 18.62 7.49 -1.19
CA LYS A 620 19.60 7.41 -2.30
C LYS A 620 19.79 5.99 -2.81
N LEU A 621 19.65 5.00 -1.93
CA LEU A 621 19.80 3.58 -2.23
C LEU A 621 18.45 2.86 -2.41
N SER A 622 17.34 3.58 -2.48
CA SER A 622 16.02 2.98 -2.74
C SER A 622 15.33 3.66 -3.94
N PRO A 623 15.96 3.63 -5.13
CA PRO A 623 15.53 4.42 -6.28
C PRO A 623 14.16 4.03 -6.84
N GLY A 624 13.70 2.79 -6.63
CA GLY A 624 12.38 2.31 -7.06
C GLY A 624 11.23 2.75 -6.16
N GLY A 625 11.53 3.20 -4.94
CA GLY A 625 10.56 3.82 -4.05
C GLY A 625 11.08 4.08 -2.65
N ALA A 626 10.85 5.27 -2.15
CA ALA A 626 11.29 5.72 -0.83
C ALA A 626 10.33 6.81 -0.35
N ILE A 627 10.22 6.98 0.96
CA ILE A 627 9.49 8.08 1.61
C ILE A 627 9.87 8.07 3.08
N SER A 628 9.95 9.23 3.72
CA SER A 628 10.26 9.35 5.14
C SER A 628 9.17 10.07 5.91
N TYR A 629 8.91 9.61 7.13
CA TYR A 629 7.83 10.13 7.98
C TYR A 629 8.41 10.79 9.22
N ILE A 630 7.80 11.88 9.66
CA ILE A 630 7.95 12.35 11.03
C ILE A 630 6.59 12.40 11.72
N GLU A 631 6.51 11.77 12.88
CA GLU A 631 5.40 11.88 13.82
C GLU A 631 5.45 13.22 14.55
N VAL A 632 4.36 13.97 14.50
CA VAL A 632 4.23 15.30 15.09
C VAL A 632 2.91 15.40 15.88
N PRO A 633 2.83 16.24 16.91
CA PRO A 633 1.56 16.51 17.59
C PRO A 633 0.62 17.32 16.68
N ASN A 634 -0.50 17.80 17.23
CA ASN A 634 -1.33 18.76 16.50
C ASN A 634 -0.52 20.04 16.22
N MET A 635 -0.32 20.34 14.93
CA MET A 635 0.50 21.47 14.46
C MET A 635 -0.32 22.69 14.03
N GLN A 636 -1.65 22.70 14.20
CA GLN A 636 -2.51 23.79 13.69
C GLN A 636 -2.15 25.16 14.27
N ASP A 637 -1.67 25.21 15.51
CA ASP A 637 -1.25 26.44 16.20
C ASP A 637 0.25 26.74 16.02
N ASN A 638 0.99 25.92 15.27
CA ASN A 638 2.44 26.07 15.07
C ASN A 638 2.87 25.82 13.62
N ILE A 639 2.25 26.55 12.69
CA ILE A 639 2.61 26.56 11.27
C ILE A 639 4.10 26.91 11.01
N PRO A 640 4.75 27.83 11.75
CA PRO A 640 6.18 28.11 11.57
C PRO A 640 7.09 26.88 11.72
N ALA A 641 6.75 25.94 12.63
CA ALA A 641 7.49 24.68 12.76
C ALA A 641 7.30 23.78 11.54
N VAL A 642 6.08 23.68 11.00
CA VAL A 642 5.79 22.93 9.76
C VAL A 642 6.60 23.50 8.59
N LEU A 643 6.63 24.82 8.43
CA LEU A 643 7.42 25.49 7.39
C LEU A 643 8.93 25.24 7.55
N SER A 644 9.43 25.19 8.79
CA SER A 644 10.83 24.87 9.07
C SER A 644 11.18 23.43 8.66
N VAL A 645 10.29 22.48 8.92
CA VAL A 645 10.43 21.10 8.44
C VAL A 645 10.39 21.04 6.92
N MET A 646 9.45 21.73 6.27
CA MET A 646 9.36 21.76 4.80
C MET A 646 10.64 22.30 4.17
N LYS A 647 11.21 23.37 4.73
CA LYS A 647 12.51 23.90 4.30
C LYS A 647 13.62 22.87 4.47
N PHE A 648 13.64 22.15 5.59
CA PHE A 648 14.59 21.08 5.80
C PHE A 648 14.41 19.92 4.80
N ILE A 649 13.17 19.54 4.50
CA ILE A 649 12.85 18.52 3.49
C ILE A 649 13.45 18.94 2.16
N TYR A 650 13.16 20.16 1.71
CA TYR A 650 13.69 20.72 0.47
C TYR A 650 15.22 20.61 0.39
N ASP A 651 15.92 20.88 1.49
CA ASP A 651 17.38 20.92 1.48
C ASP A 651 18.06 19.57 1.65
N ASN A 652 17.38 18.54 2.19
CA ASN A 652 18.08 17.34 2.69
C ASN A 652 17.50 15.99 2.22
N ILE A 653 16.22 15.88 1.84
CA ILE A 653 15.61 14.58 1.54
C ILE A 653 14.62 14.66 0.37
N MET A 654 14.63 13.63 -0.48
CA MET A 654 13.86 13.62 -1.73
C MET A 654 12.35 13.60 -1.49
N TYR A 655 11.86 12.70 -0.64
CA TYR A 655 10.42 12.55 -0.42
C TYR A 655 10.11 12.32 1.06
N ALA A 656 9.39 13.24 1.68
CA ALA A 656 9.06 13.17 3.10
C ALA A 656 7.71 13.83 3.42
N GLU A 657 7.23 13.57 4.63
CA GLU A 657 5.91 14.01 5.06
C GLU A 657 5.79 14.02 6.59
N LEU A 658 4.76 14.71 7.06
CA LEU A 658 4.45 14.89 8.47
C LEU A 658 3.17 14.12 8.80
N ASN A 659 3.26 13.24 9.79
CA ASN A 659 2.13 12.51 10.32
C ASN A 659 1.61 13.21 11.58
N THR A 660 0.50 13.93 11.43
CA THR A 660 -0.31 14.44 12.53
C THR A 660 -1.53 13.53 12.74
N LYS A 661 -2.31 13.76 13.79
CA LYS A 661 -3.49 12.95 14.14
C LYS A 661 -4.76 13.76 13.87
N SER A 662 -5.72 13.16 13.18
CA SER A 662 -6.99 13.81 12.81
C SER A 662 -8.15 12.89 13.17
N ASP A 663 -8.72 13.13 14.34
CA ASP A 663 -9.62 12.21 15.01
C ASP A 663 -10.86 12.92 15.52
N TYR A 664 -11.98 12.21 15.51
CA TYR A 664 -13.24 12.75 15.96
C TYR A 664 -14.13 11.69 16.62
N CYS A 665 -14.67 11.99 17.80
CA CYS A 665 -15.67 11.15 18.47
C CYS A 665 -17.08 11.68 18.19
N GLU A 666 -17.92 10.87 17.55
CA GLU A 666 -19.29 11.26 17.20
C GLU A 666 -20.23 11.32 18.42
N CYS A 667 -19.92 10.59 19.49
CA CYS A 667 -20.75 10.55 20.70
C CYS A 667 -20.69 11.86 21.50
N CYS A 668 -19.51 12.48 21.61
CA CYS A 668 -19.29 13.65 22.47
C CYS A 668 -18.73 14.89 21.74
N GLY A 669 -18.42 14.77 20.45
CA GLY A 669 -17.84 15.85 19.65
C GLY A 669 -16.38 16.15 19.96
N TYR A 670 -15.66 15.22 20.60
CA TYR A 670 -14.23 15.39 20.87
C TYR A 670 -13.44 15.40 19.56
N ASP A 671 -12.73 16.50 19.30
CA ASP A 671 -11.86 16.74 18.15
C ASP A 671 -10.40 16.76 18.66
N GLY A 672 -9.78 15.58 18.64
CA GLY A 672 -8.50 15.32 19.28
C GLY A 672 -8.16 13.84 19.29
N GLU A 673 -6.94 13.50 19.71
CA GLU A 673 -6.41 12.13 19.58
C GLU A 673 -7.18 11.07 20.38
N ILE A 674 -7.76 10.10 19.68
CA ILE A 674 -8.30 8.87 20.26
C ILE A 674 -7.14 7.97 20.73
N GLN A 675 -7.28 7.44 21.95
CA GLN A 675 -6.22 6.70 22.64
C GLN A 675 -6.30 5.21 22.36
N ILE A 676 -5.16 4.53 22.38
CA ILE A 676 -5.09 3.07 22.29
C ILE A 676 -4.85 2.49 23.69
N LYS A 677 -5.73 1.58 24.13
CA LYS A 677 -5.66 0.89 25.42
C LYS A 677 -5.70 -0.62 25.27
N GLU A 678 -5.30 -1.33 26.30
CA GLU A 678 -5.49 -2.77 26.41
C GLU A 678 -6.79 -3.05 27.15
N ASP A 679 -7.62 -3.95 26.60
CA ASP A 679 -8.77 -4.49 27.30
C ASP A 679 -8.38 -5.56 28.33
N GLU A 680 -9.35 -6.12 29.04
CA GLU A 680 -9.12 -7.17 30.06
C GLU A 680 -8.45 -8.44 29.51
N SER A 681 -8.50 -8.65 28.19
CA SER A 681 -7.88 -9.79 27.50
C SER A 681 -6.49 -9.48 26.94
N GLY A 682 -6.03 -8.22 27.04
CA GLY A 682 -4.78 -7.75 26.45
C GLY A 682 -4.89 -7.38 24.96
N LYS A 683 -6.11 -7.28 24.41
CA LYS A 683 -6.35 -6.82 23.03
C LYS A 683 -6.25 -5.30 22.99
N LEU A 684 -5.60 -4.75 21.96
CA LEU A 684 -5.53 -3.31 21.73
C LEU A 684 -6.86 -2.80 21.17
N ILE A 685 -7.45 -1.83 21.86
CA ILE A 685 -8.71 -1.17 21.52
C ILE A 685 -8.54 0.35 21.46
N TRP A 686 -9.42 1.02 20.73
CA TRP A 686 -9.46 2.48 20.62
C TRP A 686 -10.51 3.03 21.58
N GLU A 687 -10.16 4.06 22.35
CA GLU A 687 -11.03 4.67 23.35
C GLU A 687 -10.98 6.20 23.28
N CYS A 688 -12.15 6.84 23.22
CA CYS A 688 -12.27 8.28 23.33
C CYS A 688 -11.91 8.75 24.74
N PRO A 689 -10.87 9.59 24.93
CA PRO A 689 -10.44 10.02 26.26
C PRO A 689 -11.45 10.94 26.97
N ASN A 690 -12.38 11.54 26.24
CA ASN A 690 -13.37 12.46 26.79
C ASN A 690 -14.63 11.76 27.33
N CYS A 691 -15.06 10.66 26.72
CA CYS A 691 -16.34 9.99 27.07
C CYS A 691 -16.23 8.48 27.29
N GLY A 692 -15.06 7.87 27.06
CA GLY A 692 -14.87 6.43 27.19
C GLY A 692 -15.48 5.60 26.05
N ASN A 693 -15.94 6.22 24.96
CA ASN A 693 -16.50 5.49 23.83
C ASN A 693 -15.43 4.56 23.22
N THR A 694 -15.77 3.27 23.10
CA THR A 694 -14.98 2.24 22.41
C THR A 694 -15.66 1.72 21.15
N ASP A 695 -16.87 2.22 20.85
CA ASP A 695 -17.60 1.86 19.65
C ASP A 695 -16.97 2.54 18.42
N GLN A 696 -16.36 1.70 17.60
CA GLN A 696 -15.67 2.07 16.37
C GLN A 696 -16.60 2.71 15.33
N ASP A 697 -17.88 2.35 15.31
CA ASP A 697 -18.87 2.93 14.38
C ASP A 697 -19.23 4.39 14.72
N HIS A 698 -18.86 4.84 15.92
CA HIS A 698 -19.07 6.20 16.40
C HIS A 698 -17.75 6.98 16.59
N MET A 699 -16.68 6.52 15.94
CA MET A 699 -15.39 7.20 15.94
C MET A 699 -14.83 7.30 14.52
N PHE A 700 -14.31 8.47 14.20
CA PHE A 700 -13.47 8.67 13.04
C PHE A 700 -12.02 8.76 13.51
N VAL A 701 -11.21 7.78 13.13
CA VAL A 701 -9.77 7.76 13.42
C VAL A 701 -9.01 7.78 12.11
N ALA A 702 -8.29 8.87 11.84
CA ALA A 702 -7.38 8.93 10.70
C ALA A 702 -5.94 8.77 11.19
N ARG A 703 -5.27 7.74 10.69
CA ARG A 703 -3.84 7.54 10.88
C ARG A 703 -3.19 7.25 9.55
N ARG A 704 -1.92 7.60 9.44
CA ARG A 704 -1.11 7.18 8.31
C ARG A 704 -0.42 5.85 8.63
N THR A 705 -0.72 4.83 7.83
CA THR A 705 -0.16 3.49 8.01
C THR A 705 1.20 3.37 7.34
N CYS A 706 1.21 3.53 6.02
CA CYS A 706 2.34 3.21 5.15
C CYS A 706 2.39 4.19 3.96
N GLY A 707 2.10 5.46 4.20
CA GLY A 707 2.19 6.53 3.19
C GLY A 707 0.86 6.94 2.56
N TYR A 708 -0.26 6.41 3.06
CA TYR A 708 -1.61 6.93 2.84
C TYR A 708 -2.36 6.95 4.16
N ILE A 709 -3.45 7.71 4.17
CA ILE A 709 -4.36 7.82 5.30
C ILE A 709 -5.30 6.61 5.27
N GLY A 710 -5.35 5.86 6.37
CA GLY A 710 -6.41 4.92 6.65
C GLY A 710 -7.45 5.58 7.56
N THR A 711 -8.72 5.33 7.28
CA THR A 711 -9.85 5.91 8.05
C THR A 711 -10.71 4.86 8.74
N GLN A 712 -10.31 3.59 8.68
CA GLN A 712 -10.86 2.51 9.50
C GLN A 712 -9.76 1.94 10.41
N PHE A 713 -10.15 1.01 11.28
CA PHE A 713 -9.28 0.42 12.27
C PHE A 713 -8.38 -0.67 11.67
N TRP A 714 -7.22 -0.89 12.30
CA TRP A 714 -6.18 -1.78 11.79
C TRP A 714 -6.05 -3.06 12.61
N ASN A 715 -5.35 -4.04 12.04
CA ASN A 715 -4.94 -5.23 12.77
C ASN A 715 -4.09 -4.92 14.02
N GLN A 716 -3.94 -5.91 14.90
CA GLN A 716 -3.23 -5.74 16.17
C GLN A 716 -1.75 -5.36 16.01
N GLY A 717 -1.07 -5.86 14.97
CA GLY A 717 0.34 -5.50 14.71
C GLY A 717 0.50 -4.02 14.36
N ARG A 718 -0.35 -3.52 13.45
CA ARG A 718 -0.35 -2.10 13.07
C ARG A 718 -0.84 -1.21 14.20
N THR A 719 -1.83 -1.65 14.96
CA THR A 719 -2.31 -0.91 16.14
C THR A 719 -1.22 -0.82 17.21
N GLN A 720 -0.44 -1.88 17.42
CA GLN A 720 0.72 -1.86 18.32
C GLN A 720 1.81 -0.91 17.80
N GLU A 721 2.13 -0.97 16.50
CA GLU A 721 3.11 -0.05 15.89
C GLU A 721 2.70 1.41 16.06
N ILE A 722 1.43 1.76 15.85
CA ILE A 722 0.92 3.13 16.05
C ILE A 722 1.01 3.56 17.53
N LYS A 723 0.71 2.66 18.47
CA LYS A 723 0.81 2.90 19.92
C LYS A 723 2.25 3.19 20.35
N ASP A 724 3.22 2.54 19.72
CA ASP A 724 4.63 2.61 20.07
C ASP A 724 5.38 3.81 19.46
N ARG A 725 4.73 4.59 18.58
CA ARG A 725 5.34 5.75 17.90
C ARG A 725 5.68 6.88 18.86
N VAL A 726 6.94 7.30 18.87
CA VAL A 726 7.39 8.52 19.54
C VAL A 726 7.20 9.75 18.65
N LEU A 727 6.98 10.92 19.27
CA LEU A 727 6.94 12.20 18.58
C LEU A 727 8.37 12.70 18.29
N HIS A 728 8.56 13.35 17.16
CA HIS A 728 9.87 13.89 16.75
C HIS A 728 9.94 15.43 16.85
N LEU A 729 8.83 16.10 17.18
CA LEU A 729 8.70 17.54 17.42
C LEU A 729 7.99 17.84 18.74
#